data_AF-A0A9D9HBV1-F1
#
_entry.id   AF-A0A9D9HBV1-F1
#
_cell.length_a   1.000
_cell.length_b   1.000
_cell.length_c   1.000
_cell.angle_alpha   90.00
_cell.angle_beta   90.00
_cell.angle_gamma   90.00
#
_symmetry.space_group_name_H-M   'P 1'
#
loop_
_entity.id
_entity.type
_entity.pdbx_description
1 polymer ?
#
loop_
_entity_poly.entity_id
_entity_poly.type
_entity_poly.pdbx_seq_one_letter_code
_entity_poly.pdbx_strand_id
1 'polypeptide(L)'
;MRKFLLTAALVSSGVCLCGAATVDIVPAPLHCICTDDRMEVGDRLLIYASSAQADSVARVWKESLEREYPAGVTETEEGFMRIVSPAVLPEIEFTRNWRKADLVLGLDLSLEMEEYLLEITGEGARVSGGSTAGMMWGLQTFSQLLTGSADRYSCGEGLVLPGVSIKDKPRFSYRGAMLDCSRHFFSVDDVKSFIDIMVMHKLNTFHWHLTDDQGWRIEIRKYPLLTKTGSVRKETLVGHIQKSKEYDGTPYGGFYTQDEIRDVVAYASARGVTIVPEIEMPGHAQALLASYPSLGCRGEGYQVRTTWGISSDAVCLGKDEVYTFFRDVLDEVVELFPGEVIHIGGDEVRFDDWKNCPRCQAKMKELGIESEHQLQGHLVSEMEKYLAKKGRKILGWDEILAAGVSENAIVMSWRGASHGTEAARTGNDVVMAPNSYFYLNYYQTEDPEANKEPLSIGGCVPMEKSWSFDPFEGLDKEASRHILGIQANLWTEYIGTFDKAQYMLLPRLAALSEVSWSASRDSYPAFLARVRNALVPVYQYHGLIYAPYAFSRASFDEAAIRPYCLPDPLVTADGKKVGSARAWENGRRGEIMDQFSGQMYGTLPGSDVEMSSVCLEESGDALGGKASRRQVELTFTRDGVSRKALLLIYIPNGVEGPVPCFLGFNFQGNQTVSTDPAVIRSQYSEWPVGNKSSRWDIERVIDSGYALVTAHYYDFFYDKEDGDFEGKYPKSIYPLWGKSSSGDFGPGEGRAISAWAWGYSRVLDYIGASESRIDSSRVAVMGHSRLGKAALWAGANDSRFALVISNDSGCCGAALSKRRIGEDFHRILRFRHWFCKDFDIYKDNEEAVPFDQHELLALIAPRPLYVASAEDDIWADPKGEYLSIAEASRVYSLYGYGTLPADKVPEVDTPVVAGRTGYHVRTGGHDVTAYDWKCFIDFADRYLK
;
A
#
# COMPACT_ATOMS: atom_id res chain seq x y z
N MET A 1 -12.20 65.11 4.97
CA MET A 1 -11.36 65.16 3.74
C MET A 1 -9.95 64.71 4.11
N ARG A 2 -9.35 63.78 3.33
CA ARG A 2 -8.03 63.07 3.50
C ARG A 2 -8.07 61.87 4.46
N LYS A 3 -8.17 60.61 3.97
CA LYS A 3 -7.14 59.71 3.38
C LYS A 3 -5.98 59.41 4.36
N PHE A 4 -5.97 58.20 4.90
CA PHE A 4 -4.78 57.53 5.45
C PHE A 4 -4.68 56.13 4.85
N LEU A 5 -3.43 55.76 4.53
CA LEU A 5 -2.98 54.59 3.80
C LEU A 5 -3.27 53.26 4.52
N LEU A 6 -3.58 52.22 3.76
CA LEU A 6 -3.37 50.83 4.16
C LEU A 6 -2.41 50.17 3.17
N THR A 7 -1.24 49.79 3.68
CA THR A 7 -0.24 48.95 3.04
C THR A 7 -0.72 47.50 3.17
N ALA A 8 -1.11 46.86 2.07
CA ALA A 8 -1.42 45.44 2.04
C ALA A 8 -0.12 44.64 1.86
N ALA A 9 0.26 43.88 2.87
CA ALA A 9 1.23 42.80 2.74
C ALA A 9 0.47 41.53 2.32
N LEU A 10 0.66 41.09 1.07
CA LEU A 10 0.21 39.78 0.62
C LEU A 10 1.15 38.72 1.21
N VAL A 11 0.61 37.91 2.12
CA VAL A 11 1.19 36.61 2.48
C VAL A 11 0.66 35.61 1.46
N SER A 12 1.56 35.00 0.70
CA SER A 12 1.28 33.91 -0.24
C SER A 12 1.01 32.62 0.54
N SER A 13 -0.27 32.27 0.73
CA SER A 13 -0.70 30.95 1.18
C SER A 13 -0.88 30.03 -0.03
N GLY A 14 -0.34 28.81 0.05
CA GLY A 14 -0.52 27.77 -0.97
C GLY A 14 -2.01 27.47 -1.16
N VAL A 15 -2.45 27.36 -2.40
CA VAL A 15 -3.85 27.11 -2.72
C VAL A 15 -4.13 25.62 -2.51
N CYS A 16 -4.78 25.28 -1.39
CA CYS A 16 -5.40 23.96 -1.20
C CYS A 16 -6.81 23.98 -1.80
N LEU A 17 -7.02 23.28 -2.92
CA LEU A 17 -8.32 23.12 -3.58
C LEU A 17 -9.08 21.94 -2.93
N CYS A 18 -10.18 22.18 -2.20
CA CYS A 18 -11.08 21.10 -1.77
C CYS A 18 -12.55 21.61 -1.71
N GLY A 19 -13.46 20.85 -2.34
CA GLY A 19 -14.92 20.99 -2.23
C GLY A 19 -15.45 20.49 -0.88
N ALA A 20 -16.77 20.60 -0.66
CA ALA A 20 -17.45 20.36 0.62
C ALA A 20 -16.87 19.19 1.44
N ALA A 21 -16.40 19.48 2.66
CA ALA A 21 -15.58 18.58 3.45
C ALA A 21 -16.37 17.36 3.97
N THR A 22 -16.08 16.18 3.44
CA THR A 22 -16.35 14.90 4.08
C THR A 22 -15.12 14.48 4.87
N VAL A 23 -15.30 13.87 6.04
CA VAL A 23 -14.19 13.40 6.89
C VAL A 23 -14.07 11.89 6.79
N ASP A 24 -12.87 11.41 6.47
CA ASP A 24 -12.58 9.98 6.30
C ASP A 24 -12.32 9.32 7.67
N ILE A 25 -13.12 8.31 8.01
CA ILE A 25 -13.01 7.53 9.27
C ILE A 25 -13.35 6.07 8.96
N VAL A 26 -12.61 5.12 9.53
CA VAL A 26 -12.91 3.69 9.44
C VAL A 26 -12.82 3.04 10.83
N PRO A 27 -13.85 2.31 11.31
CA PRO A 27 -15.17 2.13 10.69
C PRO A 27 -15.96 3.43 10.51
N ALA A 28 -16.90 3.44 9.57
CA ALA A 28 -17.84 4.53 9.36
C ALA A 28 -18.65 4.79 10.65
N PRO A 29 -18.67 6.02 11.19
CA PRO A 29 -19.50 6.30 12.34
C PRO A 29 -20.98 6.24 11.98
N LEU A 30 -21.82 5.84 12.95
CA LEU A 30 -23.28 5.80 12.79
C LEU A 30 -23.87 7.16 12.39
N HIS A 31 -23.41 8.24 13.03
CA HIS A 31 -23.77 9.62 12.68
C HIS A 31 -22.53 10.53 12.72
N CYS A 32 -22.30 11.27 11.65
CA CYS A 32 -21.26 12.29 11.55
C CYS A 32 -21.81 13.53 10.84
N ILE A 33 -21.64 14.69 11.46
CA ILE A 33 -21.95 16.00 10.88
C ILE A 33 -20.66 16.79 10.81
N CYS A 34 -20.25 17.18 9.59
CA CYS A 34 -19.15 18.10 9.38
C CYS A 34 -19.64 19.55 9.49
N THR A 35 -18.84 20.39 10.10
CA THR A 35 -19.12 21.83 10.29
C THR A 35 -18.04 22.66 9.60
N ASP A 36 -18.28 23.96 9.43
CA ASP A 36 -17.28 24.88 8.89
C ASP A 36 -16.18 25.25 9.90
N ASP A 37 -16.31 24.81 11.16
CA ASP A 37 -15.32 25.05 12.21
C ASP A 37 -14.01 24.30 11.92
N ARG A 38 -12.92 24.83 12.48
CA ARG A 38 -11.58 24.24 12.41
C ARG A 38 -10.88 24.42 13.75
N MET A 39 -10.31 23.34 14.27
CA MET A 39 -9.52 23.36 15.50
C MET A 39 -8.03 23.43 15.13
N GLU A 40 -7.36 24.51 15.50
CA GLU A 40 -5.89 24.59 15.43
C GLU A 40 -5.27 23.80 16.58
N VAL A 41 -4.28 22.97 16.26
CA VAL A 41 -3.53 22.16 17.23
C VAL A 41 -2.08 22.61 17.18
N GLY A 42 -1.58 23.13 18.30
CA GLY A 42 -0.17 23.51 18.42
C GLY A 42 0.75 22.31 18.66
N ASP A 43 2.01 22.57 19.01
CA ASP A 43 3.00 21.53 19.35
C ASP A 43 2.60 20.68 20.58
N ARG A 44 1.58 21.12 21.33
CA ARG A 44 1.07 20.45 22.53
C ARG A 44 -0.45 20.35 22.48
N LEU A 45 -0.96 19.24 22.99
CA LEU A 45 -2.40 18.98 23.16
C LEU A 45 -2.69 18.78 24.64
N LEU A 46 -3.38 19.74 25.27
CA LEU A 46 -3.74 19.71 26.68
C LEU A 46 -5.04 18.94 26.91
N ILE A 47 -4.97 17.88 27.70
CA ILE A 47 -6.11 17.02 28.02
C ILE A 47 -6.61 17.30 29.43
N TYR A 48 -7.93 17.47 29.58
CA TYR A 48 -8.61 17.41 30.86
C TYR A 48 -9.44 16.13 30.94
N ALA A 49 -9.12 15.27 31.90
CA ALA A 49 -9.94 14.12 32.27
C ALA A 49 -10.87 14.47 33.42
N SER A 50 -12.17 14.25 33.24
CA SER A 50 -13.20 14.61 34.23
C SER A 50 -13.31 13.67 35.43
N SER A 51 -12.68 12.48 35.37
CA SER A 51 -12.70 11.46 36.41
C SER A 51 -11.40 10.64 36.42
N ALA A 52 -11.20 9.81 37.45
CA ALA A 52 -10.05 8.90 37.52
C ALA A 52 -10.10 7.83 36.41
N GLN A 53 -11.29 7.35 36.04
CA GLN A 53 -11.47 6.45 34.91
C GLN A 53 -11.09 7.11 33.59
N ALA A 54 -11.51 8.37 33.37
CA ALA A 54 -11.12 9.13 32.19
C ALA A 54 -9.60 9.39 32.16
N ASP A 55 -8.97 9.67 33.31
CA ASP A 55 -7.51 9.88 33.39
C ASP A 55 -6.76 8.61 33.01
N SER A 56 -7.21 7.44 33.48
CA SER A 56 -6.64 6.15 33.10
C SER A 56 -6.75 5.90 31.59
N VAL A 57 -7.92 6.15 31.00
CA VAL A 57 -8.13 5.96 29.55
C VAL A 57 -7.27 6.91 28.73
N ALA A 58 -7.17 8.18 29.13
CA ALA A 58 -6.33 9.16 28.43
C ALA A 58 -4.83 8.83 28.50
N ARG A 59 -4.36 8.20 29.58
CA ARG A 59 -2.96 7.73 29.70
C ARG A 59 -2.67 6.55 28.77
N VAL A 60 -3.55 5.55 28.75
CA VAL A 60 -3.44 4.42 27.82
C VAL A 60 -3.49 4.91 26.37
N TRP A 61 -4.37 5.86 26.07
CA TRP A 61 -4.42 6.47 24.74
C TRP A 61 -3.14 7.24 24.39
N LYS A 62 -2.58 8.02 25.32
CA LYS A 62 -1.28 8.68 25.13
C LYS A 62 -0.18 7.68 24.79
N GLU A 63 -0.08 6.58 25.54
CA GLU A 63 0.89 5.51 25.28
C GLU A 63 0.68 4.90 23.89
N SER A 64 -0.57 4.72 23.47
CA SER A 64 -0.90 4.17 22.14
C SER A 64 -0.50 5.06 20.96
N LEU A 65 -0.14 6.34 21.19
CA LEU A 65 0.32 7.28 20.16
C LEU A 65 1.84 7.40 20.08
N GLU A 66 2.58 6.66 20.91
CA GLU A 66 4.03 6.62 20.85
C GLU A 66 4.48 5.95 19.55
N ARG A 67 5.51 6.55 18.93
CA ARG A 67 6.10 6.05 17.69
C ARG A 67 7.31 5.18 18.02
N GLU A 68 7.30 3.96 17.50
CA GLU A 68 8.39 2.99 17.71
C GLU A 68 9.53 3.15 16.69
N TYR A 69 9.20 3.53 15.45
CA TYR A 69 10.15 3.56 14.33
C TYR A 69 10.46 4.98 13.84
N PRO A 70 11.69 5.28 13.37
CA PRO A 70 11.98 6.57 12.75
C PRO A 70 11.26 6.72 11.40
N ALA A 71 10.93 7.95 11.04
CA ALA A 71 10.33 8.26 9.73
C ALA A 71 11.23 7.82 8.57
N GLY A 72 10.62 7.35 7.48
CA GLY A 72 11.32 6.85 6.31
C GLY A 72 10.76 5.51 5.82
N VAL A 73 11.44 4.90 4.85
CA VAL A 73 11.07 3.59 4.32
C VAL A 73 12.24 2.62 4.50
N THR A 74 11.95 1.45 5.05
CA THR A 74 12.92 0.37 5.29
C THR A 74 12.33 -0.97 4.86
N GLU A 75 13.18 -1.92 4.52
CA GLU A 75 12.80 -3.32 4.25
C GLU A 75 13.21 -4.19 5.44
N THR A 76 12.32 -5.08 5.90
CA THR A 76 12.63 -6.02 6.99
C THR A 76 13.48 -7.18 6.50
N GLU A 77 14.03 -8.00 7.40
CA GLU A 77 14.84 -9.16 7.03
C GLU A 77 14.08 -10.18 6.16
N GLU A 78 12.76 -10.21 6.26
CA GLU A 78 11.87 -11.06 5.45
C GLU A 78 11.41 -10.41 4.13
N GLY A 79 11.89 -9.21 3.82
CA GLY A 79 11.57 -8.51 2.57
C GLY A 79 10.23 -7.76 2.60
N PHE A 80 9.66 -7.52 3.79
CA PHE A 80 8.46 -6.70 3.92
C PHE A 80 8.83 -5.21 3.98
N MET A 81 8.06 -4.37 3.29
CA MET A 81 8.26 -2.93 3.34
C MET A 81 7.61 -2.34 4.59
N ARG A 82 8.40 -1.62 5.39
CA ARG A 82 7.94 -0.77 6.49
C ARG A 82 8.02 0.67 6.06
N ILE A 83 6.87 1.34 6.05
CA ILE A 83 6.74 2.75 5.66
C ILE A 83 6.38 3.53 6.92
N VAL A 84 7.19 4.52 7.27
CA VAL A 84 6.98 5.37 8.45
C VAL A 84 6.78 6.83 8.03
N SER A 85 5.61 7.38 8.33
CA SER A 85 5.25 8.76 7.97
C SER A 85 6.15 9.78 8.70
N PRO A 86 6.56 10.89 8.04
CA PRO A 86 7.26 11.99 8.70
C PRO A 86 6.34 12.85 9.58
N ALA A 87 5.03 12.60 9.59
CA ALA A 87 4.06 13.33 10.41
C ALA A 87 4.52 13.43 11.87
N VAL A 88 4.32 14.59 12.49
CA VAL A 88 4.63 14.81 13.91
C VAL A 88 3.32 15.09 14.63
N LEU A 89 3.02 14.29 15.65
CA LEU A 89 1.87 14.52 16.53
C LEU A 89 2.24 15.48 17.67
N PRO A 90 1.27 16.25 18.19
CA PRO A 90 1.50 17.13 19.33
C PRO A 90 1.88 16.34 20.59
N GLU A 91 2.74 16.92 21.43
CA GLU A 91 3.03 16.36 22.75
C GLU A 91 1.77 16.42 23.64
N ILE A 92 1.37 15.27 24.17
CA ILE A 92 0.20 15.18 25.04
C ILE A 92 0.57 15.54 26.48
N GLU A 93 -0.08 16.58 27.00
CA GLU A 93 0.04 17.05 28.38
C GLU A 93 -1.31 17.01 29.11
N PHE A 94 -1.28 16.86 30.44
CA PHE A 94 -2.50 16.80 31.26
C PHE A 94 -2.70 18.10 32.05
N THR A 95 -3.93 18.63 32.05
CA THR A 95 -4.32 19.81 32.82
C THR A 95 -5.44 19.49 33.81
N ARG A 96 -5.43 20.19 34.96
CA ARG A 96 -6.53 20.16 35.94
C ARG A 96 -7.59 21.22 35.69
N ASN A 97 -7.39 22.09 34.69
CA ASN A 97 -8.32 23.16 34.35
C ASN A 97 -8.92 22.92 32.97
N TRP A 98 -10.17 22.45 32.94
CA TRP A 98 -10.90 22.13 31.71
C TRP A 98 -11.04 23.32 30.74
N ARG A 99 -11.02 24.57 31.24
CA ARG A 99 -11.11 25.78 30.38
C ARG A 99 -9.83 26.06 29.58
N LYS A 100 -8.76 25.33 29.88
CA LYS A 100 -7.47 25.42 29.17
C LYS A 100 -7.18 24.14 28.38
N ALA A 101 -8.11 23.19 28.34
CA ALA A 101 -7.91 21.93 27.67
C ALA A 101 -8.29 22.06 26.20
N ASP A 102 -7.46 21.51 25.33
CA ASP A 102 -7.75 21.32 23.92
C ASP A 102 -8.64 20.09 23.72
N LEU A 103 -8.55 19.10 24.61
CA LEU A 103 -9.41 17.92 24.63
C LEU A 103 -9.99 17.67 26.03
N VAL A 104 -11.31 17.59 26.13
CA VAL A 104 -12.03 17.21 27.35
C VAL A 104 -12.53 15.77 27.22
N LEU A 105 -12.12 14.89 28.14
CA LEU A 105 -12.53 13.49 28.18
C LEU A 105 -13.43 13.21 29.40
N GLY A 106 -14.54 12.50 29.19
CA GLY A 106 -15.41 12.14 30.30
C GLY A 106 -16.43 11.03 30.07
N LEU A 107 -17.07 10.66 31.17
CA LEU A 107 -18.18 9.72 31.18
C LEU A 107 -19.50 10.45 30.97
N ASP A 108 -20.37 9.88 30.13
CA ASP A 108 -21.77 10.26 30.02
C ASP A 108 -22.63 9.01 30.21
N LEU A 109 -23.21 8.86 31.40
CA LEU A 109 -23.99 7.69 31.79
C LEU A 109 -25.34 7.59 31.06
N SER A 110 -25.70 8.57 30.21
CA SER A 110 -26.87 8.47 29.34
C SER A 110 -26.61 7.67 28.06
N LEU A 111 -25.35 7.41 27.72
CA LEU A 111 -24.92 6.62 26.57
C LEU A 111 -24.84 5.13 26.91
N GLU A 112 -25.01 4.27 25.91
CA GLU A 112 -24.76 2.83 26.03
C GLU A 112 -23.26 2.54 26.31
N MET A 113 -22.94 1.34 26.80
CA MET A 113 -21.59 0.99 27.29
C MET A 113 -20.45 1.30 26.29
N GLU A 114 -20.64 1.00 25.01
CA GLU A 114 -19.64 1.25 23.96
C GLU A 114 -19.99 2.46 23.07
N GLU A 115 -21.02 3.22 23.43
CA GLU A 115 -21.43 4.42 22.69
C GLU A 115 -20.59 5.63 23.14
N TYR A 116 -20.31 6.52 22.18
CA TYR A 116 -19.57 7.76 22.42
C TYR A 116 -20.11 8.93 21.60
N LEU A 117 -19.76 10.14 22.08
CA LEU A 117 -19.91 11.41 21.40
C LEU A 117 -18.53 12.06 21.26
N LEU A 118 -18.17 12.47 20.04
CA LEU A 118 -17.00 13.29 19.74
C LEU A 118 -17.45 14.60 19.11
N GLU A 119 -17.08 15.72 19.71
CA GLU A 119 -17.31 17.07 19.18
C GLU A 119 -15.95 17.74 18.97
N ILE A 120 -15.71 18.31 17.80
CA ILE A 120 -14.55 19.16 17.48
C ILE A 120 -15.08 20.49 16.99
N THR A 121 -14.65 21.58 17.61
CA THR A 121 -15.05 22.96 17.29
C THR A 121 -13.82 23.86 17.25
N GLY A 122 -13.98 25.14 16.91
CA GLY A 122 -12.88 26.11 17.01
C GLY A 122 -12.34 26.33 18.43
N GLU A 123 -13.08 25.95 19.47
CA GLU A 123 -12.65 26.09 20.88
C GLU A 123 -11.92 24.85 21.43
N GLY A 124 -11.93 23.74 20.69
CA GLY A 124 -11.34 22.47 21.11
C GLY A 124 -12.24 21.26 20.85
N ALA A 125 -11.83 20.12 21.41
CA ALA A 125 -12.48 18.84 21.26
C ALA A 125 -13.06 18.31 22.60
N ARG A 126 -14.13 17.52 22.50
CA ARG A 126 -14.71 16.78 23.63
C ARG A 126 -15.03 15.35 23.21
N VAL A 127 -14.60 14.39 24.01
CA VAL A 127 -14.99 12.97 23.91
C VAL A 127 -15.75 12.57 25.17
N SER A 128 -16.96 12.07 24.99
CA SER A 128 -17.78 11.51 26.07
C SER A 128 -18.18 10.08 25.74
N GLY A 129 -18.01 9.14 26.68
CA GLY A 129 -18.39 7.73 26.47
C GLY A 129 -19.27 7.19 27.59
N GLY A 130 -20.12 6.21 27.29
CA GLY A 130 -20.95 5.53 28.30
C GLY A 130 -20.16 4.70 29.30
N SER A 131 -18.96 4.26 28.91
CA SER A 131 -17.98 3.59 29.76
C SER A 131 -16.55 3.93 29.35
N THR A 132 -15.55 3.28 29.96
CA THR A 132 -14.15 3.36 29.52
C THR A 132 -13.94 2.86 28.09
N ALA A 133 -14.70 1.85 27.65
CA ALA A 133 -14.65 1.36 26.28
C ALA A 133 -15.18 2.40 25.28
N GLY A 134 -16.34 3.01 25.56
CA GLY A 134 -16.89 4.11 24.74
C GLY A 134 -15.91 5.29 24.64
N MET A 135 -15.28 5.69 25.75
CA MET A 135 -14.23 6.73 25.74
C MET A 135 -13.05 6.33 24.85
N MET A 136 -12.58 5.08 24.93
CA MET A 136 -11.50 4.57 24.09
C MET A 136 -11.88 4.63 22.60
N TRP A 137 -13.09 4.20 22.23
CA TRP A 137 -13.57 4.25 20.84
C TRP A 137 -13.66 5.68 20.27
N GLY A 138 -14.09 6.64 21.09
CA GLY A 138 -14.07 8.05 20.71
C GLY A 138 -12.65 8.59 20.51
N LEU A 139 -11.70 8.17 21.34
CA LEU A 139 -10.29 8.51 21.18
C LEU A 139 -9.66 7.84 19.95
N GLN A 140 -10.05 6.62 19.58
CA GLN A 140 -9.59 5.98 18.34
C GLN A 140 -10.07 6.74 17.09
N THR A 141 -11.31 7.22 17.11
CA THR A 141 -11.79 8.13 16.05
C THR A 141 -11.00 9.43 16.03
N PHE A 142 -10.75 10.04 17.20
CA PHE A 142 -9.92 11.25 17.29
C PHE A 142 -8.48 11.02 16.80
N SER A 143 -7.86 9.87 17.09
CA SER A 143 -6.54 9.49 16.57
C SER A 143 -6.49 9.47 15.05
N GLN A 144 -7.50 8.91 14.38
CA GLN A 144 -7.55 8.90 12.91
C GLN A 144 -7.61 10.31 12.33
N LEU A 145 -8.40 11.19 12.95
CA LEU A 145 -8.50 12.60 12.54
C LEU A 145 -7.18 13.34 12.77
N LEU A 146 -6.55 13.09 13.91
CA LEU A 146 -5.29 13.71 14.30
C LEU A 146 -4.16 13.29 13.36
N THR A 147 -3.93 11.98 13.22
CA THR A 147 -2.87 11.43 12.37
C THR A 147 -3.13 11.69 10.89
N GLY A 148 -4.36 11.52 10.41
CA GLY A 148 -4.72 11.83 9.03
C GLY A 148 -4.59 13.32 8.69
N SER A 149 -4.75 14.22 9.65
CA SER A 149 -4.48 15.65 9.45
C SER A 149 -2.97 15.93 9.49
N ALA A 150 -2.24 15.36 10.46
CA ALA A 150 -0.79 15.55 10.55
C ALA A 150 -0.04 15.03 9.32
N ASP A 151 -0.50 13.94 8.71
CA ASP A 151 0.03 13.39 7.47
C ASP A 151 -0.20 14.35 6.28
N ARG A 152 -1.39 14.96 6.20
CA ARG A 152 -1.79 15.94 5.15
C ARG A 152 -1.07 17.29 5.24
N TYR A 153 -0.69 17.74 6.44
CA TYR A 153 -0.20 19.11 6.69
C TYR A 153 1.32 19.21 6.90
N SER A 154 2.11 18.23 6.44
CA SER A 154 3.58 18.22 6.51
C SER A 154 4.31 19.33 5.70
N CYS A 155 3.61 20.40 5.35
CA CYS A 155 3.95 21.39 4.31
C CYS A 155 4.16 22.81 4.88
N GLY A 156 4.30 22.94 6.21
CA GLY A 156 4.62 24.19 6.89
C GLY A 156 3.40 25.02 7.35
N GLU A 157 2.18 24.51 7.22
CA GLU A 157 0.99 25.04 7.88
C GLU A 157 0.76 24.32 9.22
N GLY A 158 0.19 25.00 10.22
CA GLY A 158 -0.10 24.38 11.53
C GLY A 158 -1.07 23.20 11.41
N LEU A 159 -1.03 22.25 12.36
CA LEU A 159 -1.94 21.11 12.38
C LEU A 159 -3.38 21.58 12.63
N VAL A 160 -4.29 21.30 11.70
CA VAL A 160 -5.70 21.71 11.80
C VAL A 160 -6.62 20.50 11.70
N LEU A 161 -7.53 20.34 12.67
CA LEU A 161 -8.57 19.31 12.65
C LEU A 161 -9.90 19.89 12.13
N PRO A 162 -10.66 19.13 11.32
CA PRO A 162 -11.98 19.55 10.86
C PRO A 162 -12.97 19.57 12.04
N GLY A 163 -13.86 20.56 12.06
CA GLY A 163 -14.96 20.63 13.02
C GLY A 163 -16.02 19.56 12.71
N VAL A 164 -16.31 18.70 13.69
CA VAL A 164 -17.23 17.56 13.54
C VAL A 164 -18.08 17.35 14.78
N SER A 165 -19.27 16.77 14.59
CA SER A 165 -20.09 16.20 15.66
C SER A 165 -20.42 14.75 15.29
N ILE A 166 -19.87 13.81 16.05
CA ILE A 166 -19.98 12.37 15.82
C ILE A 166 -20.65 11.71 17.01
N LYS A 167 -21.74 10.99 16.76
CA LYS A 167 -22.40 10.13 17.75
C LYS A 167 -22.42 8.71 17.20
N ASP A 168 -21.79 7.79 17.91
CA ASP A 168 -21.42 6.51 17.33
C ASP A 168 -21.40 5.36 18.35
N LYS A 169 -21.70 4.16 17.86
CA LYS A 169 -21.77 2.92 18.65
C LYS A 169 -21.65 1.69 17.75
N PRO A 170 -21.16 0.55 18.26
CA PRO A 170 -21.00 -0.65 17.46
C PRO A 170 -22.34 -1.29 17.09
N ARG A 171 -22.37 -1.93 15.92
CA ARG A 171 -23.47 -2.80 15.46
C ARG A 171 -23.53 -4.12 16.24
N PHE A 172 -22.38 -4.72 16.53
CA PHE A 172 -22.28 -6.02 17.21
C PHE A 172 -21.52 -5.91 18.53
N SER A 173 -21.93 -6.70 19.53
CA SER A 173 -21.25 -6.77 20.82
C SER A 173 -19.97 -7.59 20.77
N TYR A 174 -19.87 -8.55 19.84
CA TYR A 174 -18.67 -9.36 19.62
C TYR A 174 -17.97 -8.93 18.32
N ARG A 175 -16.76 -8.37 18.43
CA ARG A 175 -15.95 -7.94 17.28
C ARG A 175 -14.55 -8.51 17.45
N GLY A 176 -14.35 -9.70 16.90
CA GLY A 176 -13.25 -10.57 17.26
C GLY A 176 -12.10 -10.60 16.26
N ALA A 177 -10.89 -10.85 16.76
CA ALA A 177 -9.77 -11.35 15.95
C ALA A 177 -9.05 -12.47 16.71
N MET A 178 -8.65 -13.53 16.00
CA MET A 178 -7.92 -14.65 16.55
C MET A 178 -6.47 -14.64 16.11
N LEU A 179 -5.57 -14.93 17.06
CA LEU A 179 -4.16 -15.26 16.78
C LEU A 179 -3.88 -16.70 17.21
N ASP A 180 -3.46 -17.52 16.25
CA ASP A 180 -2.87 -18.83 16.51
C ASP A 180 -1.44 -18.66 17.03
N CYS A 181 -1.24 -18.97 18.30
CA CYS A 181 0.10 -19.00 18.92
C CYS A 181 0.63 -20.44 19.05
N SER A 182 -0.17 -21.43 18.67
CA SER A 182 0.21 -22.84 18.76
C SER A 182 1.13 -23.23 17.61
N ARG A 183 0.76 -22.95 16.36
CA ARG A 183 1.55 -23.37 15.18
C ARG A 183 2.87 -22.61 15.13
N HIS A 184 2.86 -21.31 15.37
CA HIS A 184 4.05 -20.50 15.64
C HIS A 184 3.82 -19.65 16.88
N PHE A 185 4.82 -19.58 17.75
CA PHE A 185 4.78 -18.82 18.99
C PHE A 185 5.13 -17.36 18.73
N PHE A 186 4.34 -16.46 19.30
CA PHE A 186 4.55 -15.01 19.29
C PHE A 186 4.92 -14.53 20.68
N SER A 187 5.86 -13.60 20.79
CA SER A 187 6.27 -13.06 22.09
C SER A 187 5.14 -12.30 22.78
N VAL A 188 5.30 -11.99 24.08
CA VAL A 188 4.34 -11.16 24.82
C VAL A 188 4.16 -9.79 24.15
N ASP A 189 5.24 -9.20 23.64
CA ASP A 189 5.20 -7.89 22.98
C ASP A 189 4.51 -7.97 21.60
N ASP A 190 4.70 -9.06 20.86
CA ASP A 190 3.95 -9.31 19.62
C ASP A 190 2.44 -9.42 19.89
N VAL A 191 2.06 -10.14 20.96
CA VAL A 191 0.65 -10.29 21.36
C VAL A 191 0.05 -8.95 21.80
N LYS A 192 0.80 -8.13 22.54
CA LYS A 192 0.38 -6.76 22.88
C LYS A 192 0.21 -5.88 21.63
N SER A 193 1.15 -5.98 20.69
CA SER A 193 1.07 -5.28 19.41
C SER A 193 -0.13 -5.73 18.58
N PHE A 194 -0.49 -7.01 18.62
CA PHE A 194 -1.71 -7.54 18.01
C PHE A 194 -2.97 -6.93 18.63
N ILE A 195 -3.00 -6.77 19.97
CA ILE A 195 -4.08 -6.09 20.68
C ILE A 195 -4.18 -4.62 20.26
N ASP A 196 -3.06 -3.91 20.10
CA ASP A 196 -3.08 -2.52 19.63
C ASP A 196 -3.64 -2.40 18.19
N ILE A 197 -3.28 -3.35 17.31
CA ILE A 197 -3.87 -3.47 15.98
C ILE A 197 -5.38 -3.71 16.08
N MET A 198 -5.87 -4.50 17.02
CA MET A 198 -7.31 -4.68 17.21
C MET A 198 -8.01 -3.40 17.67
N VAL A 199 -7.40 -2.68 18.61
CA VAL A 199 -7.97 -1.49 19.25
C VAL A 199 -8.12 -0.35 18.24
N MET A 200 -7.14 -0.14 17.35
CA MET A 200 -7.23 0.89 16.29
C MET A 200 -8.40 0.63 15.32
N HIS A 201 -8.83 -0.63 15.23
CA HIS A 201 -9.98 -1.11 14.45
C HIS A 201 -11.27 -1.22 15.26
N LYS A 202 -11.29 -0.77 16.52
CA LYS A 202 -12.42 -0.88 17.45
C LYS A 202 -12.91 -2.32 17.69
N LEU A 203 -12.02 -3.31 17.56
CA LEU A 203 -12.30 -4.71 17.90
C LEU A 203 -12.14 -4.92 19.40
N ASN A 204 -13.01 -5.72 20.02
CA ASN A 204 -13.10 -5.85 21.47
C ASN A 204 -12.89 -7.27 22.00
N THR A 205 -12.72 -8.27 21.13
CA THR A 205 -12.51 -9.66 21.56
C THR A 205 -11.26 -10.26 20.94
N PHE A 206 -10.27 -10.60 21.76
CA PHE A 206 -9.08 -11.33 21.34
C PHE A 206 -9.30 -12.82 21.59
N HIS A 207 -9.46 -13.60 20.52
CA HIS A 207 -9.50 -15.05 20.59
C HIS A 207 -8.07 -15.60 20.57
N TRP A 208 -7.61 -16.15 21.69
CA TRP A 208 -6.23 -16.61 21.83
C TRP A 208 -6.15 -18.13 21.71
N HIS A 209 -5.74 -18.60 20.52
CA HIS A 209 -5.59 -20.02 20.23
C HIS A 209 -4.24 -20.53 20.77
N LEU A 210 -4.28 -21.19 21.92
CA LEU A 210 -3.10 -21.47 22.78
C LEU A 210 -2.58 -22.91 22.68
N THR A 211 -3.34 -23.84 22.09
CA THR A 211 -3.02 -25.27 22.15
C THR A 211 -3.41 -25.96 20.85
N ASP A 212 -2.51 -26.75 20.27
CA ASP A 212 -2.78 -27.60 19.11
C ASP A 212 -1.79 -28.78 19.06
N ASP A 213 -1.80 -29.55 17.97
CA ASP A 213 -0.89 -30.66 17.71
C ASP A 213 0.60 -30.25 17.74
N GLN A 214 0.92 -29.05 17.24
CA GLN A 214 2.30 -28.57 17.06
C GLN A 214 2.83 -27.78 18.26
N GLY A 215 2.01 -27.56 19.29
CA GLY A 215 2.41 -26.75 20.43
C GLY A 215 1.38 -26.63 21.56
N TRP A 216 1.86 -26.63 22.79
CA TRP A 216 1.10 -26.22 23.96
C TRP A 216 1.72 -24.95 24.57
N ARG A 217 0.96 -23.85 24.63
CA ARG A 217 1.51 -22.51 24.92
C ARG A 217 1.13 -21.93 26.27
N ILE A 218 0.31 -22.59 27.08
CA ILE A 218 -0.13 -22.07 28.37
C ILE A 218 0.45 -22.86 29.54
N GLU A 219 1.05 -22.19 30.51
CA GLU A 219 1.48 -22.84 31.74
C GLU A 219 0.30 -23.32 32.60
N ILE A 220 0.20 -24.64 32.76
CA ILE A 220 -0.70 -25.28 33.74
C ILE A 220 0.18 -25.88 34.83
N ARG A 221 0.15 -25.28 36.03
CA ARG A 221 1.06 -25.61 37.13
C ARG A 221 0.86 -27.05 37.61
N LYS A 222 -0.38 -27.55 37.58
CA LYS A 222 -0.69 -28.95 37.91
C LYS A 222 -0.11 -29.95 36.89
N TYR A 223 0.06 -29.52 35.64
CA TYR A 223 0.53 -30.37 34.53
C TYR A 223 1.78 -29.79 33.84
N PRO A 224 2.93 -29.73 34.54
CA PRO A 224 4.11 -29.02 34.05
C PRO A 224 4.76 -29.66 32.81
N LEU A 225 4.42 -30.91 32.45
CA LEU A 225 4.94 -31.50 31.21
C LEU A 225 4.31 -30.88 29.96
N LEU A 226 3.15 -30.25 30.06
CA LEU A 226 2.51 -29.57 28.93
C LEU A 226 3.43 -28.51 28.33
N THR A 227 4.14 -27.74 29.17
CA THR A 227 5.11 -26.74 28.70
C THR A 227 6.53 -27.28 28.64
N LYS A 228 6.95 -28.21 29.52
CA LYS A 228 8.31 -28.79 29.44
C LYS A 228 8.54 -29.68 28.21
N THR A 229 7.47 -30.33 27.72
CA THR A 229 7.52 -31.22 26.55
C THR A 229 6.67 -30.66 25.42
N GLY A 230 5.38 -30.42 25.67
CA GLY A 230 4.41 -30.04 24.63
C GLY A 230 4.66 -28.67 23.98
N SER A 231 5.46 -27.79 24.58
CA SER A 231 5.78 -26.49 23.99
C SER A 231 6.88 -26.54 22.93
N VAL A 232 7.59 -27.66 22.76
CA VAL A 232 8.72 -27.75 21.83
C VAL A 232 8.52 -28.90 20.86
N ARG A 233 8.56 -28.58 19.56
CA ARG A 233 8.66 -29.56 18.48
C ARG A 233 10.10 -29.67 17.99
N LYS A 234 10.47 -30.82 17.43
CA LYS A 234 11.85 -31.11 17.02
C LYS A 234 12.32 -30.35 15.78
N GLU A 235 11.40 -30.04 14.87
CA GLU A 235 11.66 -29.38 13.57
C GLU A 235 10.31 -28.91 13.00
N THR A 236 10.36 -28.08 11.96
CA THR A 236 9.18 -27.56 11.25
C THR A 236 9.23 -27.93 9.77
N LEU A 237 8.10 -28.34 9.20
CA LEU A 237 7.98 -28.60 7.77
C LEU A 237 8.23 -27.32 6.96
N VAL A 238 9.12 -27.39 5.97
CA VAL A 238 9.39 -26.30 5.01
C VAL A 238 8.45 -26.43 3.82
N GLY A 239 7.65 -25.41 3.53
CA GLY A 239 6.75 -25.40 2.37
C GLY A 239 5.44 -26.17 2.58
N HIS A 240 4.71 -26.40 1.48
CA HIS A 240 3.41 -27.07 1.54
C HIS A 240 3.51 -28.57 1.83
N ILE A 241 2.73 -29.08 2.79
CA ILE A 241 2.73 -30.51 3.15
C ILE A 241 2.43 -31.44 1.97
N GLN A 242 1.66 -30.96 0.99
CA GLN A 242 1.34 -31.72 -0.22
C GLN A 242 2.49 -31.74 -1.24
N LYS A 243 3.44 -30.80 -1.14
CA LYS A 243 4.52 -30.58 -2.13
C LYS A 243 5.93 -30.80 -1.58
N SER A 244 6.10 -30.74 -0.27
CA SER A 244 7.39 -30.80 0.41
C SER A 244 7.48 -31.97 1.36
N LYS A 245 8.71 -32.48 1.51
CA LYS A 245 9.11 -33.45 2.54
C LYS A 245 10.29 -32.93 3.35
N GLU A 246 10.67 -31.66 3.16
CA GLU A 246 11.81 -31.02 3.77
C GLU A 246 11.43 -30.42 5.12
N TYR A 247 12.35 -30.48 6.07
CA TYR A 247 12.22 -29.91 7.41
C TYR A 247 13.44 -29.03 7.71
N ASP A 248 13.25 -27.99 8.51
CA ASP A 248 14.31 -27.05 8.90
C ASP A 248 15.35 -27.63 9.88
N GLY A 249 15.08 -28.82 10.44
CA GLY A 249 15.93 -29.48 11.44
C GLY A 249 16.11 -28.70 12.74
N THR A 250 15.29 -27.67 13.00
CA THR A 250 15.49 -26.72 14.09
C THR A 250 14.42 -26.90 15.17
N PRO A 251 14.80 -27.25 16.42
CA PRO A 251 13.85 -27.29 17.52
C PRO A 251 13.17 -25.93 17.72
N TYR A 252 11.84 -25.93 17.75
CA TYR A 252 11.02 -24.72 17.80
C TYR A 252 10.00 -24.79 18.93
N GLY A 253 9.83 -23.71 19.66
CA GLY A 253 8.89 -23.67 20.77
C GLY A 253 8.83 -22.35 21.52
N GLY A 254 8.14 -22.40 22.67
CA GLY A 254 7.81 -21.25 23.50
C GLY A 254 6.46 -21.45 24.18
N PHE A 255 6.26 -20.82 25.33
CA PHE A 255 5.00 -20.81 26.05
C PHE A 255 4.92 -19.55 26.93
N TYR A 256 3.69 -19.19 27.31
CA TYR A 256 3.40 -18.11 28.24
C TYR A 256 3.27 -18.67 29.65
N THR A 257 4.03 -18.10 30.57
CA THR A 257 3.81 -18.29 32.00
C THR A 257 2.49 -17.67 32.42
N GLN A 258 1.96 -18.10 33.55
CA GLN A 258 0.74 -17.50 34.08
C GLN A 258 0.89 -16.00 34.40
N ASP A 259 2.09 -15.54 34.75
CA ASP A 259 2.32 -14.12 35.06
C ASP A 259 2.36 -13.27 33.78
N GLU A 260 2.96 -13.78 32.70
CA GLU A 260 2.89 -13.16 31.37
C GLU A 260 1.45 -13.10 30.86
N ILE A 261 0.66 -14.15 31.05
CA ILE A 261 -0.77 -14.14 30.70
C ILE A 261 -1.53 -13.06 31.49
N ARG A 262 -1.28 -12.94 32.80
CA ARG A 262 -1.91 -11.88 33.63
C ARG A 262 -1.54 -10.48 33.13
N ASP A 263 -0.28 -10.28 32.72
CA ASP A 263 0.18 -9.03 32.14
C ASP A 263 -0.55 -8.71 30.81
N VAL A 264 -0.65 -9.68 29.90
CA VAL A 264 -1.41 -9.52 28.63
C VAL A 264 -2.90 -9.27 28.88
N VAL A 265 -3.52 -9.97 29.83
CA VAL A 265 -4.92 -9.75 30.22
C VAL A 265 -5.13 -8.34 30.76
N ALA A 266 -4.23 -7.84 31.61
CA ALA A 266 -4.29 -6.47 32.12
C ALA A 266 -4.12 -5.45 30.99
N TYR A 267 -3.18 -5.69 30.07
CA TYR A 267 -2.93 -4.85 28.90
C TYR A 267 -4.15 -4.73 27.98
N ALA A 268 -4.78 -5.86 27.67
CA ALA A 268 -6.00 -5.94 26.88
C ALA A 268 -7.18 -5.22 27.56
N SER A 269 -7.38 -5.49 28.85
CA SER A 269 -8.48 -4.89 29.62
C SER A 269 -8.38 -3.37 29.69
N ALA A 270 -7.17 -2.83 29.85
CA ALA A 270 -6.92 -1.38 29.85
C ALA A 270 -7.32 -0.69 28.54
N ARG A 271 -7.41 -1.46 27.44
CA ARG A 271 -7.76 -1.00 26.09
C ARG A 271 -9.19 -1.41 25.67
N GLY A 272 -9.97 -1.98 26.58
CA GLY A 272 -11.35 -2.41 26.30
C GLY A 272 -11.44 -3.74 25.53
N VAL A 273 -10.37 -4.53 25.49
CA VAL A 273 -10.35 -5.85 24.83
C VAL A 273 -10.50 -6.97 25.87
N THR A 274 -11.45 -7.87 25.61
CA THR A 274 -11.65 -9.11 26.37
C THR A 274 -10.93 -10.25 25.68
N ILE A 275 -10.19 -11.08 26.44
CA ILE A 275 -9.52 -12.26 25.90
C ILE A 275 -10.41 -13.49 26.11
N VAL A 276 -10.64 -14.23 25.02
CA VAL A 276 -11.26 -15.56 25.02
C VAL A 276 -10.14 -16.58 24.81
N PRO A 277 -9.71 -17.32 25.83
CA PRO A 277 -8.70 -18.36 25.67
C PRO A 277 -9.30 -19.60 25.03
N GLU A 278 -8.53 -20.28 24.18
CA GLU A 278 -8.89 -21.58 23.62
C GLU A 278 -8.01 -22.70 24.15
N ILE A 279 -8.66 -23.74 24.67
CA ILE A 279 -8.05 -25.03 24.99
C ILE A 279 -8.72 -26.09 24.12
N GLU A 280 -8.00 -26.55 23.11
CA GLU A 280 -8.48 -27.51 22.13
C GLU A 280 -8.84 -28.85 22.77
N MET A 281 -10.04 -29.36 22.44
CA MET A 281 -10.49 -30.69 22.84
C MET A 281 -11.63 -31.20 21.93
N PRO A 282 -11.73 -32.52 21.69
CA PRO A 282 -10.78 -33.59 22.02
C PRO A 282 -9.71 -33.84 20.94
N GLY A 283 -9.84 -33.19 19.78
CA GLY A 283 -8.86 -33.19 18.69
C GLY A 283 -7.68 -32.28 18.99
N HIS A 284 -6.84 -32.03 17.97
CA HIS A 284 -5.71 -31.08 18.06
C HIS A 284 -4.83 -31.27 19.32
N ALA A 285 -4.63 -32.53 19.72
CA ALA A 285 -4.14 -32.89 21.04
C ALA A 285 -2.73 -33.49 21.03
N GLN A 286 -2.00 -33.55 19.91
CA GLN A 286 -0.69 -34.23 19.90
C GLN A 286 0.33 -33.62 20.88
N ALA A 287 0.35 -32.30 21.09
CA ALA A 287 1.24 -31.69 22.08
C ALA A 287 0.89 -32.10 23.53
N LEU A 288 -0.41 -32.19 23.84
CA LEU A 288 -0.91 -32.73 25.11
C LEU A 288 -0.50 -34.19 25.25
N LEU A 289 -0.74 -35.02 24.22
CA LEU A 289 -0.47 -36.45 24.25
C LEU A 289 1.03 -36.77 24.28
N ALA A 290 1.89 -35.94 23.70
CA ALA A 290 3.34 -36.06 23.85
C ALA A 290 3.79 -35.81 25.30
N SER A 291 3.09 -34.92 26.00
CA SER A 291 3.37 -34.54 27.38
C SER A 291 2.83 -35.56 28.39
N TYR A 292 1.62 -36.05 28.16
CA TYR A 292 0.92 -37.05 28.98
C TYR A 292 0.35 -38.18 28.11
N PRO A 293 1.22 -39.10 27.63
CA PRO A 293 0.82 -40.14 26.68
C PRO A 293 -0.30 -41.06 27.18
N SER A 294 -0.38 -41.24 28.50
CA SER A 294 -1.41 -42.04 29.16
C SER A 294 -2.84 -41.55 28.92
N LEU A 295 -3.04 -40.32 28.46
CA LEU A 295 -4.36 -39.76 28.12
C LEU A 295 -4.85 -40.18 26.72
N GLY A 296 -3.97 -40.65 25.84
CA GLY A 296 -4.32 -41.06 24.48
C GLY A 296 -4.76 -42.52 24.37
N CYS A 297 -5.43 -42.89 23.27
CA CYS A 297 -5.88 -44.27 23.02
C CYS A 297 -4.72 -45.27 22.96
N ARG A 298 -3.58 -44.87 22.39
CA ARG A 298 -2.34 -45.68 22.30
C ARG A 298 -1.59 -45.78 23.63
N GLY A 299 -1.67 -44.74 24.47
CA GLY A 299 -1.06 -44.70 25.80
C GLY A 299 0.42 -44.32 25.85
N GLU A 300 1.18 -44.43 24.76
CA GLU A 300 2.60 -44.06 24.66
C GLU A 300 3.00 -43.66 23.22
N GLY A 301 4.24 -43.19 23.02
CA GLY A 301 4.83 -42.99 21.69
C GLY A 301 4.36 -41.75 20.91
N TYR A 302 3.60 -40.84 21.54
CA TYR A 302 3.24 -39.55 20.93
C TYR A 302 4.44 -38.60 20.89
N GLN A 303 4.49 -37.76 19.86
CA GLN A 303 5.46 -36.68 19.71
C GLN A 303 4.71 -35.41 19.36
N VAL A 304 5.26 -34.25 19.75
CA VAL A 304 4.72 -32.96 19.29
C VAL A 304 4.87 -32.91 17.77
N ARG A 305 3.79 -32.56 17.08
CA ARG A 305 3.71 -32.70 15.63
C ARG A 305 4.61 -31.68 14.94
N THR A 306 5.22 -32.09 13.83
CA THR A 306 6.11 -31.25 13.00
C THR A 306 5.53 -30.90 11.64
N THR A 307 4.28 -31.29 11.39
CA THR A 307 3.54 -31.10 10.14
C THR A 307 2.17 -30.49 10.40
N TRP A 308 1.58 -29.93 9.35
CA TRP A 308 0.27 -29.27 9.38
C TRP A 308 -0.90 -30.23 9.08
N GLY A 309 -2.12 -29.74 9.28
CA GLY A 309 -3.38 -30.43 8.96
C GLY A 309 -3.92 -31.33 10.06
N ILE A 310 -4.96 -32.09 9.75
CA ILE A 310 -5.75 -32.86 10.74
C ILE A 310 -4.99 -34.08 11.27
N SER A 311 -4.89 -34.23 12.59
CA SER A 311 -4.35 -35.42 13.26
C SER A 311 -5.40 -36.52 13.39
N SER A 312 -4.97 -37.78 13.33
CA SER A 312 -5.82 -38.91 13.73
C SER A 312 -5.80 -39.18 15.24
N ASP A 313 -4.79 -38.66 15.94
CA ASP A 313 -4.61 -38.85 17.37
C ASP A 313 -5.47 -37.84 18.14
N ALA A 314 -6.42 -38.36 18.91
CA ALA A 314 -7.26 -37.61 19.84
C ALA A 314 -7.13 -38.16 21.27
N VAL A 315 -7.54 -37.39 22.28
CA VAL A 315 -7.59 -37.90 23.66
C VAL A 315 -8.58 -39.06 23.79
N CYS A 316 -8.34 -39.97 24.74
CA CYS A 316 -9.15 -41.17 24.91
C CYS A 316 -10.38 -40.90 25.79
N LEU A 317 -11.54 -40.71 25.17
CA LEU A 317 -12.80 -40.41 25.88
C LEU A 317 -13.37 -41.59 26.69
N GLY A 318 -12.78 -42.77 26.55
CA GLY A 318 -13.05 -43.93 27.40
C GLY A 318 -12.28 -43.95 28.73
N LYS A 319 -11.54 -42.89 29.06
CA LYS A 319 -10.78 -42.75 30.31
C LYS A 319 -11.32 -41.58 31.13
N ASP A 320 -11.79 -41.85 32.34
CA ASP A 320 -12.30 -40.82 33.24
C ASP A 320 -11.20 -39.79 33.65
N GLU A 321 -9.93 -40.20 33.55
CA GLU A 321 -8.77 -39.33 33.76
C GLU A 321 -8.72 -38.15 32.76
N VAL A 322 -9.24 -38.31 31.53
CA VAL A 322 -9.28 -37.24 30.53
C VAL A 322 -10.23 -36.12 30.96
N TYR A 323 -11.42 -36.47 31.45
CA TYR A 323 -12.38 -35.50 31.97
C TYR A 323 -11.86 -34.80 33.23
N THR A 324 -11.10 -35.51 34.06
CA THR A 324 -10.45 -34.91 35.24
C THR A 324 -9.35 -33.94 34.82
N PHE A 325 -8.52 -34.34 33.85
CA PHE A 325 -7.48 -33.50 33.28
C PHE A 325 -8.03 -32.19 32.73
N PHE A 326 -9.07 -32.22 31.88
CA PHE A 326 -9.62 -30.97 31.32
C PHE A 326 -10.26 -30.09 32.39
N ARG A 327 -10.95 -30.66 33.38
CA ARG A 327 -11.49 -29.87 34.51
C ARG A 327 -10.39 -29.17 35.29
N ASP A 328 -9.29 -29.87 35.55
CA ASP A 328 -8.14 -29.33 36.25
C ASP A 328 -7.42 -28.24 35.44
N VAL A 329 -7.29 -28.40 34.12
CA VAL A 329 -6.76 -27.36 33.22
C VAL A 329 -7.69 -26.14 33.22
N LEU A 330 -8.99 -26.35 33.06
CA LEU A 330 -10.00 -25.28 33.02
C LEU A 330 -10.11 -24.55 34.37
N ASP A 331 -9.79 -25.19 35.49
CA ASP A 331 -9.69 -24.52 36.79
C ASP A 331 -8.64 -23.41 36.75
N GLU A 332 -7.43 -23.71 36.27
CA GLU A 332 -6.35 -22.72 36.16
C GLU A 332 -6.66 -21.67 35.07
N VAL A 333 -7.25 -22.06 33.94
CA VAL A 333 -7.63 -21.12 32.87
C VAL A 333 -8.66 -20.10 33.35
N VAL A 334 -9.70 -20.53 34.07
CA VAL A 334 -10.74 -19.62 34.59
C VAL A 334 -10.20 -18.60 35.59
N GLU A 335 -9.13 -18.93 36.30
CA GLU A 335 -8.43 -18.01 37.21
C GLU A 335 -7.60 -16.95 36.46
N LEU A 336 -7.06 -17.29 35.29
CA LEU A 336 -6.22 -16.40 34.49
C LEU A 336 -7.04 -15.42 33.64
N PHE A 337 -8.17 -15.90 33.11
CA PHE A 337 -8.98 -15.15 32.16
C PHE A 337 -10.31 -14.72 32.79
N PRO A 338 -10.52 -13.42 33.04
CA PRO A 338 -11.72 -12.94 33.72
C PRO A 338 -12.97 -12.95 32.84
N GLY A 339 -12.83 -13.08 31.51
CA GLY A 339 -13.93 -13.09 30.55
C GLY A 339 -14.94 -14.22 30.77
N GLU A 340 -16.20 -14.00 30.39
CA GLU A 340 -17.29 -14.96 30.61
C GLU A 340 -17.22 -16.19 29.69
N VAL A 341 -16.49 -16.10 28.57
CA VAL A 341 -16.47 -17.11 27.51
C VAL A 341 -15.11 -17.80 27.48
N ILE A 342 -15.13 -19.13 27.40
CA ILE A 342 -13.95 -19.98 27.17
C ILE A 342 -14.18 -20.78 25.89
N HIS A 343 -13.22 -20.74 24.96
CA HIS A 343 -13.27 -21.56 23.75
C HIS A 343 -12.75 -22.97 24.04
N ILE A 344 -13.49 -24.00 23.64
CA ILE A 344 -13.13 -25.41 23.87
C ILE A 344 -12.77 -26.15 22.57
N GLY A 345 -12.68 -25.43 21.45
CA GLY A 345 -12.39 -26.00 20.15
C GLY A 345 -13.52 -26.90 19.66
N GLY A 346 -13.19 -28.14 19.34
CA GLY A 346 -14.13 -29.20 18.96
C GLY A 346 -14.16 -29.50 17.45
N ASP A 347 -13.26 -28.91 16.69
CA ASP A 347 -13.13 -29.07 15.25
C ASP A 347 -12.32 -30.31 14.84
N GLU A 348 -12.49 -30.69 13.58
CA GLU A 348 -11.65 -31.64 12.82
C GLU A 348 -11.32 -32.99 13.49
N VAL A 349 -12.14 -33.47 14.43
CA VAL A 349 -11.89 -34.75 15.12
C VAL A 349 -12.07 -35.95 14.19
N ARG A 350 -11.03 -36.79 14.09
CA ARG A 350 -11.11 -38.11 13.45
C ARG A 350 -11.45 -39.19 14.48
N PHE A 351 -12.43 -40.03 14.16
CA PHE A 351 -12.93 -41.05 15.09
C PHE A 351 -12.23 -42.42 14.99
N ASP A 352 -11.22 -42.56 14.14
CA ASP A 352 -10.55 -43.85 13.89
C ASP A 352 -9.94 -44.45 15.16
N ASP A 353 -9.36 -43.61 16.02
CA ASP A 353 -8.82 -44.04 17.30
C ASP A 353 -9.90 -44.57 18.25
N TRP A 354 -11.06 -43.90 18.32
CA TRP A 354 -12.14 -44.29 19.23
C TRP A 354 -12.87 -45.55 18.76
N LYS A 355 -13.04 -45.72 17.44
CA LYS A 355 -13.58 -46.95 16.83
C LYS A 355 -12.75 -48.17 17.21
N ASN A 356 -11.43 -48.01 17.22
CA ASN A 356 -10.49 -49.09 17.50
C ASN A 356 -10.11 -49.21 18.99
N CYS A 357 -10.54 -48.27 19.85
CA CYS A 357 -10.17 -48.26 21.26
C CYS A 357 -11.19 -49.03 22.12
N PRO A 358 -10.80 -50.15 22.78
CA PRO A 358 -11.72 -50.93 23.61
C PRO A 358 -12.32 -50.13 24.77
N ARG A 359 -11.60 -49.13 25.29
CA ARG A 359 -12.09 -48.27 26.38
C ARG A 359 -13.16 -47.30 25.88
N CYS A 360 -12.97 -46.68 24.72
CA CYS A 360 -13.97 -45.79 24.13
C CYS A 360 -15.24 -46.57 23.79
N GLN A 361 -15.11 -47.75 23.18
CA GLN A 361 -16.25 -48.62 22.88
C GLN A 361 -16.98 -49.08 24.16
N ALA A 362 -16.25 -49.38 25.24
CA ALA A 362 -16.84 -49.70 26.53
C ALA A 362 -17.61 -48.50 27.13
N LYS A 363 -17.04 -47.29 27.06
CA LYS A 363 -17.70 -46.06 27.54
C LYS A 363 -18.95 -45.72 26.75
N MET A 364 -18.93 -45.91 25.43
CA MET A 364 -20.12 -45.74 24.59
C MET A 364 -21.25 -46.68 25.02
N LYS A 365 -20.91 -47.95 25.31
CA LYS A 365 -21.87 -48.93 25.82
C LYS A 365 -22.40 -48.57 27.22
N GLU A 366 -21.54 -48.05 28.10
CA GLU A 366 -21.91 -47.56 29.44
C GLU A 366 -22.91 -46.40 29.35
N LEU A 367 -22.66 -45.45 28.45
CA LEU A 367 -23.48 -44.25 28.25
C LEU A 367 -24.74 -44.51 27.40
N GLY A 368 -24.84 -45.67 26.75
CA GLY A 368 -25.95 -46.01 25.87
C GLY A 368 -25.99 -45.18 24.59
N ILE A 369 -24.83 -44.75 24.08
CA ILE A 369 -24.69 -43.96 22.85
C ILE A 369 -24.24 -44.84 21.68
N GLU A 370 -24.62 -44.45 20.46
CA GLU A 370 -24.52 -45.29 19.26
C GLU A 370 -23.38 -44.89 18.32
N SER A 371 -22.76 -43.71 18.51
CA SER A 371 -21.69 -43.21 17.64
C SER A 371 -20.59 -42.46 18.37
N GLU A 372 -19.41 -42.42 17.77
CA GLU A 372 -18.26 -41.65 18.26
C GLU A 372 -18.53 -40.13 18.27
N HIS A 373 -19.38 -39.62 17.36
CA HIS A 373 -19.85 -38.23 17.41
C HIS A 373 -20.60 -37.93 18.72
N GLN A 374 -21.47 -38.83 19.17
CA GLN A 374 -22.15 -38.68 20.46
C GLN A 374 -21.17 -38.79 21.64
N LEU A 375 -20.05 -39.51 21.47
CA LEU A 375 -19.01 -39.59 22.49
C LEU A 375 -18.26 -38.25 22.62
N GLN A 376 -17.97 -37.57 21.50
CA GLN A 376 -17.49 -36.17 21.52
C GLN A 376 -18.52 -35.26 22.19
N GLY A 377 -19.80 -35.40 21.83
CA GLY A 377 -20.91 -34.67 22.44
C GLY A 377 -21.00 -34.81 23.94
N HIS A 378 -20.74 -36.02 24.44
CA HIS A 378 -20.67 -36.26 25.88
C HIS A 378 -19.54 -35.45 26.54
N LEU A 379 -18.34 -35.40 25.96
CA LEU A 379 -17.26 -34.56 26.50
C LEU A 379 -17.66 -33.09 26.52
N VAL A 380 -18.17 -32.57 25.40
CA VAL A 380 -18.58 -31.16 25.28
C VAL A 380 -19.64 -30.82 26.34
N SER A 381 -20.66 -31.66 26.49
CA SER A 381 -21.71 -31.47 27.50
C SER A 381 -21.18 -31.49 28.93
N GLU A 382 -20.21 -32.35 29.24
CA GLU A 382 -19.60 -32.38 30.57
C GLU A 382 -18.76 -31.13 30.85
N MET A 383 -18.01 -30.63 29.86
CA MET A 383 -17.23 -29.40 30.00
C MET A 383 -18.12 -28.16 30.09
N GLU A 384 -19.20 -28.11 29.30
CA GLU A 384 -20.22 -27.07 29.39
C GLU A 384 -20.82 -26.98 30.79
N LYS A 385 -21.31 -28.10 31.33
CA LYS A 385 -21.87 -28.15 32.70
C LYS A 385 -20.84 -27.76 33.75
N TYR A 386 -19.57 -28.12 33.54
CA TYR A 386 -18.50 -27.79 34.48
C TYR A 386 -18.21 -26.28 34.49
N LEU A 387 -18.06 -25.67 33.32
CA LEU A 387 -17.82 -24.24 33.17
C LEU A 387 -19.03 -23.40 33.61
N ALA A 388 -20.25 -23.87 33.36
CA ALA A 388 -21.47 -23.21 33.85
C ALA A 388 -21.51 -23.09 35.38
N LYS A 389 -21.03 -24.10 36.12
CA LYS A 389 -20.91 -24.03 37.60
C LYS A 389 -19.91 -22.98 38.08
N LYS A 390 -19.01 -22.53 37.20
CA LYS A 390 -18.04 -21.45 37.43
C LYS A 390 -18.51 -20.11 36.87
N GLY A 391 -19.75 -20.02 36.39
CA GLY A 391 -20.29 -18.81 35.78
C GLY A 391 -19.69 -18.49 34.41
N ARG A 392 -19.20 -19.51 33.68
CA ARG A 392 -18.63 -19.36 32.33
C ARG A 392 -19.52 -20.02 31.28
N LYS A 393 -19.52 -19.47 30.07
CA LYS A 393 -20.13 -20.05 28.86
C LYS A 393 -19.05 -20.67 27.99
N ILE A 394 -19.43 -21.72 27.25
CA ILE A 394 -18.56 -22.28 26.21
C ILE A 394 -18.78 -21.58 24.88
N LEU A 395 -17.70 -21.47 24.13
CA LEU A 395 -17.67 -21.22 22.70
C LEU A 395 -16.94 -22.40 22.04
N GLY A 396 -17.40 -22.85 20.89
CA GLY A 396 -16.69 -23.88 20.14
C GLY A 396 -17.01 -23.82 18.65
N TRP A 397 -16.16 -24.45 17.85
CA TRP A 397 -16.33 -24.51 16.40
C TRP A 397 -17.62 -25.22 16.01
N ASP A 398 -18.19 -24.89 14.84
CA ASP A 398 -19.54 -25.34 14.45
C ASP A 398 -19.76 -26.86 14.43
N GLU A 399 -18.71 -27.68 14.43
CA GLU A 399 -18.77 -29.11 14.70
C GLU A 399 -19.46 -29.49 16.01
N ILE A 400 -19.40 -28.65 17.05
CA ILE A 400 -20.03 -28.96 18.34
C ILE A 400 -21.56 -29.09 18.22
N LEU A 401 -22.18 -28.48 17.20
CA LEU A 401 -23.62 -28.63 16.92
C LEU A 401 -23.99 -30.09 16.70
N ALA A 402 -23.20 -30.80 15.88
CA ALA A 402 -23.43 -32.22 15.60
C ALA A 402 -23.23 -33.11 16.83
N ALA A 403 -22.55 -32.59 17.85
CA ALA A 403 -22.31 -33.24 19.12
C ALA A 403 -23.49 -33.07 20.11
N GLY A 404 -24.49 -32.26 19.79
CA GLY A 404 -25.69 -32.08 20.61
C GLY A 404 -25.50 -31.17 21.83
N VAL A 405 -24.93 -29.98 21.59
CA VAL A 405 -24.75 -28.94 22.62
C VAL A 405 -26.06 -28.34 23.10
N SER A 406 -26.07 -27.76 24.32
CA SER A 406 -27.23 -27.03 24.81
C SER A 406 -27.42 -25.70 24.09
N GLU A 407 -28.62 -25.11 24.18
CA GLU A 407 -28.94 -23.77 23.65
C GLU A 407 -28.06 -22.66 24.27
N ASN A 408 -27.43 -22.91 25.43
CA ASN A 408 -26.54 -21.94 26.08
C ASN A 408 -25.11 -21.91 25.52
N ALA A 409 -24.74 -22.91 24.70
CA ALA A 409 -23.45 -22.94 24.04
C ALA A 409 -23.41 -21.90 22.92
N ILE A 410 -22.30 -21.18 22.82
CA ILE A 410 -22.04 -20.26 21.73
C ILE A 410 -21.33 -21.03 20.61
N VAL A 411 -21.73 -20.82 19.37
CA VAL A 411 -21.21 -21.54 18.20
C VAL A 411 -20.41 -20.60 17.31
N MET A 412 -19.17 -20.97 16.98
CA MET A 412 -18.35 -20.26 16.01
C MET A 412 -18.43 -20.91 14.63
N SER A 413 -19.07 -20.24 13.68
CA SER A 413 -19.28 -20.79 12.33
C SER A 413 -18.12 -20.47 11.39
N TRP A 414 -17.34 -21.49 11.03
CA TRP A 414 -16.12 -21.33 10.23
C TRP A 414 -16.18 -22.02 8.87
N ARG A 415 -16.95 -23.12 8.73
CA ARG A 415 -17.06 -23.89 7.47
C ARG A 415 -18.04 -23.27 6.46
N GLY A 416 -18.24 -21.96 6.54
CA GLY A 416 -19.26 -21.20 5.83
C GLY A 416 -20.45 -20.84 6.71
N ALA A 417 -21.14 -19.75 6.37
CA ALA A 417 -22.17 -19.11 7.21
C ALA A 417 -23.46 -19.94 7.42
N SER A 418 -23.67 -21.01 6.65
CA SER A 418 -24.86 -21.85 6.75
C SER A 418 -24.96 -22.58 8.09
N HIS A 419 -23.84 -23.00 8.68
CA HIS A 419 -23.83 -23.68 9.98
C HIS A 419 -24.20 -22.72 11.12
N GLY A 420 -23.71 -21.48 11.06
CA GLY A 420 -24.15 -20.42 11.97
C GLY A 420 -25.64 -20.09 11.79
N THR A 421 -26.14 -20.15 10.55
CA THR A 421 -27.58 -19.98 10.29
C THR A 421 -28.42 -21.08 10.94
N GLU A 422 -27.93 -22.33 10.92
CA GLU A 422 -28.57 -23.46 11.58
C GLU A 422 -28.56 -23.30 13.10
N ALA A 423 -27.41 -22.99 13.70
CA ALA A 423 -27.27 -22.74 15.14
C ALA A 423 -28.21 -21.62 15.64
N ALA A 424 -28.26 -20.50 14.92
CA ALA A 424 -29.10 -19.38 15.29
C ALA A 424 -30.60 -19.74 15.25
N ARG A 425 -31.02 -20.63 14.35
CA ARG A 425 -32.41 -21.13 14.28
C ARG A 425 -32.75 -22.10 15.41
N THR A 426 -31.75 -22.77 15.98
CA THR A 426 -31.93 -23.62 17.17
C THR A 426 -31.80 -22.85 18.49
N GLY A 427 -31.66 -21.52 18.43
CA GLY A 427 -31.61 -20.64 19.61
C GLY A 427 -30.22 -20.47 20.23
N ASN A 428 -29.18 -21.04 19.61
CA ASN A 428 -27.80 -20.85 20.04
C ASN A 428 -27.30 -19.47 19.60
N ASP A 429 -26.55 -18.81 20.48
CA ASP A 429 -25.79 -17.62 20.13
C ASP A 429 -24.63 -17.98 19.18
N VAL A 430 -24.33 -17.11 18.22
CA VAL A 430 -23.39 -17.38 17.12
C VAL A 430 -22.37 -16.27 16.94
N VAL A 431 -21.12 -16.67 16.72
CA VAL A 431 -20.06 -15.82 16.16
C VAL A 431 -19.76 -16.28 14.74
N MET A 432 -19.91 -15.40 13.75
CA MET A 432 -19.64 -15.73 12.35
C MET A 432 -18.15 -15.52 12.04
N ALA A 433 -17.44 -16.59 11.67
CA ALA A 433 -16.04 -16.56 11.24
C ALA A 433 -15.80 -17.38 9.94
N PRO A 434 -16.66 -17.27 8.90
CA PRO A 434 -16.58 -18.15 7.74
C PRO A 434 -15.24 -18.01 7.01
N ASN A 435 -14.59 -19.14 6.73
CA ASN A 435 -13.28 -19.22 6.09
C ASN A 435 -13.20 -18.52 4.73
N SER A 436 -14.31 -18.47 4.00
CA SER A 436 -14.41 -17.82 2.71
C SER A 436 -14.31 -16.30 2.78
N TYR A 437 -14.45 -15.69 3.97
CA TYR A 437 -14.46 -14.25 4.18
C TYR A 437 -13.43 -13.76 5.20
N PHE A 438 -13.11 -14.56 6.21
CA PHE A 438 -12.38 -14.08 7.39
C PHE A 438 -11.24 -15.00 7.86
N TYR A 439 -10.78 -15.93 7.02
CA TYR A 439 -9.50 -16.61 7.26
C TYR A 439 -8.37 -15.80 6.63
N LEU A 440 -7.67 -15.04 7.47
CA LEU A 440 -6.65 -14.09 7.03
C LEU A 440 -5.30 -14.75 6.79
N ASN A 441 -5.16 -16.05 7.04
CA ASN A 441 -4.01 -16.84 6.60
C ASN A 441 -4.09 -17.26 5.11
N TYR A 442 -5.19 -16.95 4.41
CA TYR A 442 -5.33 -17.19 2.97
C TYR A 442 -4.67 -16.07 2.15
N TYR A 443 -4.29 -16.39 0.90
CA TYR A 443 -3.77 -15.40 -0.05
C TYR A 443 -4.74 -14.24 -0.27
N GLN A 444 -4.22 -13.09 -0.70
CA GLN A 444 -4.96 -11.84 -0.82
C GLN A 444 -5.33 -11.48 -2.27
N THR A 445 -4.72 -12.14 -3.25
CA THR A 445 -4.94 -11.99 -4.69
C THR A 445 -5.25 -13.32 -5.35
N GLU A 446 -5.86 -13.27 -6.54
CA GLU A 446 -6.24 -14.46 -7.32
C GLU A 446 -5.04 -15.17 -7.96
N ASP A 447 -3.94 -14.44 -8.21
CA ASP A 447 -2.69 -14.97 -8.76
C ASP A 447 -1.52 -14.64 -7.82
N PRO A 448 -1.31 -15.44 -6.75
CA PRO A 448 -0.30 -15.14 -5.75
C PRO A 448 1.13 -15.17 -6.29
N GLU A 449 1.41 -16.01 -7.29
CA GLU A 449 2.73 -16.15 -7.89
C GLU A 449 3.07 -14.89 -8.71
N ALA A 450 2.16 -14.44 -9.57
CA ALA A 450 2.37 -13.20 -10.34
C ALA A 450 2.51 -11.96 -9.44
N ASN A 451 1.83 -11.95 -8.29
CA ASN A 451 1.88 -10.86 -7.32
C ASN A 451 2.97 -11.03 -6.24
N LYS A 452 3.78 -12.08 -6.33
CA LYS A 452 4.87 -12.42 -5.39
C LYS A 452 4.39 -12.40 -3.93
N GLU A 453 3.20 -12.94 -3.65
CA GLU A 453 2.71 -13.04 -2.28
C GLU A 453 3.60 -13.96 -1.44
N PRO A 454 3.78 -13.66 -0.13
CA PRO A 454 4.47 -14.58 0.75
C PRO A 454 3.70 -15.90 0.85
N LEU A 455 4.44 -17.01 0.99
CA LEU A 455 3.88 -18.35 1.11
C LEU A 455 2.74 -18.39 2.15
N SER A 456 1.54 -18.73 1.71
CA SER A 456 0.33 -18.81 2.55
C SER A 456 -0.37 -20.15 2.30
N ILE A 457 -1.28 -20.57 3.18
CA ILE A 457 -1.83 -21.94 3.16
C ILE A 457 -2.54 -22.32 1.83
N GLY A 458 -3.10 -21.33 1.15
CA GLY A 458 -3.99 -21.50 0.00
C GLY A 458 -5.13 -20.48 0.06
N GLY A 459 -6.23 -20.79 -0.62
CA GLY A 459 -7.43 -19.93 -0.65
C GLY A 459 -7.19 -18.55 -1.25
N CYS A 460 -8.23 -17.73 -1.28
CA CYS A 460 -8.14 -16.32 -1.68
C CYS A 460 -9.24 -15.50 -0.99
N VAL A 461 -8.81 -14.57 -0.15
CA VAL A 461 -9.67 -13.63 0.59
C VAL A 461 -9.10 -12.22 0.39
N PRO A 462 -9.43 -11.55 -0.72
CA PRO A 462 -9.12 -10.13 -0.91
C PRO A 462 -9.98 -9.28 0.04
N MET A 463 -9.52 -8.07 0.36
CA MET A 463 -10.25 -7.16 1.26
C MET A 463 -11.69 -6.86 0.81
N GLU A 464 -11.93 -6.77 -0.50
CA GLU A 464 -13.26 -6.58 -1.10
C GLU A 464 -14.23 -7.70 -0.69
N LYS A 465 -13.74 -8.93 -0.63
CA LYS A 465 -14.53 -10.10 -0.23
C LYS A 465 -14.90 -10.02 1.25
N SER A 466 -13.94 -9.78 2.14
CA SER A 466 -14.23 -9.58 3.57
C SER A 466 -15.22 -8.44 3.80
N TRP A 467 -15.07 -7.33 3.07
CA TRP A 467 -15.97 -6.17 3.15
C TRP A 467 -17.38 -6.50 2.67
N SER A 468 -17.56 -7.39 1.68
CA SER A 468 -18.86 -7.71 1.10
C SER A 468 -19.71 -8.65 1.95
N PHE A 469 -19.18 -9.22 3.04
CA PHE A 469 -19.89 -10.23 3.84
C PHE A 469 -21.19 -9.67 4.44
N ASP A 470 -22.29 -10.42 4.33
CA ASP A 470 -23.54 -10.12 5.04
C ASP A 470 -23.76 -11.15 6.17
N PRO A 471 -23.58 -10.76 7.45
CA PRO A 471 -23.76 -11.66 8.58
C PRO A 471 -25.20 -12.14 8.79
N PHE A 472 -26.18 -11.55 8.10
CA PHE A 472 -27.61 -11.88 8.24
C PHE A 472 -28.18 -12.64 7.03
N GLU A 473 -27.35 -13.00 6.05
CA GLU A 473 -27.83 -13.70 4.86
C GLU A 473 -28.52 -15.01 5.23
N GLY A 474 -29.79 -15.17 4.81
CA GLY A 474 -30.58 -16.37 5.07
C GLY A 474 -31.21 -16.47 6.47
N LEU A 475 -31.06 -15.46 7.33
CA LEU A 475 -31.65 -15.40 8.66
C LEU A 475 -32.97 -14.62 8.69
N ASP A 476 -33.91 -15.06 9.51
CA ASP A 476 -35.10 -14.27 9.86
C ASP A 476 -34.81 -13.34 11.04
N LYS A 477 -35.80 -12.52 11.45
CA LYS A 477 -35.63 -11.53 12.51
C LYS A 477 -35.32 -12.13 13.88
N GLU A 478 -35.84 -13.31 14.20
CA GLU A 478 -35.62 -13.94 15.51
C GLU A 478 -34.24 -14.59 15.54
N ALA A 479 -33.89 -15.37 14.52
CA ALA A 479 -32.57 -15.99 14.40
C ALA A 479 -31.45 -14.93 14.27
N SER A 480 -31.72 -13.78 13.64
CA SER A 480 -30.76 -12.66 13.58
C SER A 480 -30.35 -12.11 14.96
N ARG A 481 -31.20 -12.26 16.00
CA ARG A 481 -30.87 -11.77 17.35
C ARG A 481 -29.78 -12.60 18.04
N HIS A 482 -29.57 -13.84 17.59
CA HIS A 482 -28.56 -14.73 18.13
C HIS A 482 -27.17 -14.48 17.52
N ILE A 483 -27.04 -13.63 16.50
CA ILE A 483 -25.74 -13.27 15.96
C ILE A 483 -25.08 -12.25 16.87
N LEU A 484 -24.15 -12.71 17.72
CA LEU A 484 -23.38 -11.86 18.63
C LEU A 484 -22.41 -10.95 17.87
N GLY A 485 -21.90 -11.44 16.73
CA GLY A 485 -21.06 -10.67 15.83
C GLY A 485 -20.16 -11.54 14.96
N ILE A 486 -19.00 -10.99 14.59
CA ILE A 486 -18.12 -11.58 13.59
C ILE A 486 -16.66 -11.63 14.08
N GLN A 487 -15.88 -12.54 13.51
CA GLN A 487 -14.46 -12.69 13.83
C GLN A 487 -13.60 -13.00 12.60
N ALA A 488 -12.37 -12.46 12.61
CA ALA A 488 -11.30 -12.87 11.70
C ALA A 488 -10.30 -13.81 12.37
N ASN A 489 -9.92 -14.88 11.67
CA ASN A 489 -8.98 -15.89 12.17
C ASN A 489 -7.65 -15.81 11.44
N LEU A 490 -6.55 -15.71 12.20
CA LEU A 490 -5.20 -15.84 11.68
C LEU A 490 -4.57 -17.15 12.21
N TRP A 491 -4.70 -18.21 11.43
CA TRP A 491 -3.95 -19.46 11.62
C TRP A 491 -2.52 -19.30 11.11
N THR A 492 -1.54 -19.90 11.79
CA THR A 492 -0.13 -19.50 11.60
C THR A 492 0.75 -20.64 11.13
N GLU A 493 0.27 -21.62 10.37
CA GLU A 493 1.11 -22.70 9.81
C GLU A 493 2.27 -22.14 8.96
N TYR A 494 2.00 -21.06 8.22
CA TYR A 494 2.95 -20.40 7.32
C TYR A 494 3.34 -19.00 7.79
N ILE A 495 3.00 -18.61 9.01
CA ILE A 495 3.22 -17.25 9.55
C ILE A 495 4.13 -17.38 10.76
N GLY A 496 5.44 -17.37 10.53
CA GLY A 496 6.45 -17.61 11.57
C GLY A 496 6.86 -16.39 12.38
N THR A 497 6.50 -15.19 11.93
CA THR A 497 6.93 -13.92 12.51
C THR A 497 5.80 -12.89 12.54
N PHE A 498 5.95 -11.89 13.40
CA PHE A 498 4.93 -10.87 13.58
C PHE A 498 4.86 -9.89 12.39
N ASP A 499 5.97 -9.62 11.70
CA ASP A 499 5.96 -8.83 10.47
C ASP A 499 5.02 -9.45 9.41
N LYS A 500 5.11 -10.77 9.22
CA LYS A 500 4.21 -11.49 8.33
C LYS A 500 2.78 -11.53 8.87
N ALA A 501 2.58 -11.63 10.19
CA ALA A 501 1.25 -11.54 10.79
C ALA A 501 0.60 -10.18 10.47
N GLN A 502 1.31 -9.07 10.66
CA GLN A 502 0.85 -7.73 10.28
C GLN A 502 0.47 -7.66 8.80
N TYR A 503 1.33 -8.16 7.91
CA TYR A 503 1.08 -8.21 6.46
C TYR A 503 -0.20 -8.97 6.09
N MET A 504 -0.49 -10.07 6.80
CA MET A 504 -1.68 -10.88 6.56
C MET A 504 -2.94 -10.26 7.18
N LEU A 505 -2.82 -9.53 8.29
CA LEU A 505 -3.95 -8.86 8.95
C LEU A 505 -4.35 -7.57 8.23
N LEU A 506 -3.38 -6.76 7.81
CA LEU A 506 -3.60 -5.40 7.33
C LEU A 506 -3.52 -5.33 5.79
N PRO A 507 -4.47 -4.64 5.12
CA PRO A 507 -5.58 -3.85 5.67
C PRO A 507 -6.89 -4.63 5.85
N ARG A 508 -6.92 -5.96 5.75
CA ARG A 508 -8.18 -6.75 5.78
C ARG A 508 -8.97 -6.61 7.08
N LEU A 509 -8.32 -6.37 8.22
CA LEU A 509 -9.00 -6.03 9.49
C LEU A 509 -9.82 -4.73 9.40
N ALA A 510 -9.48 -3.79 8.51
CA ALA A 510 -10.31 -2.62 8.25
C ALA A 510 -11.69 -3.03 7.71
N ALA A 511 -11.75 -4.04 6.85
CA ALA A 511 -13.02 -4.55 6.34
C ALA A 511 -13.83 -5.24 7.45
N LEU A 512 -13.20 -6.09 8.26
CA LEU A 512 -13.85 -6.70 9.44
C LEU A 512 -14.42 -5.62 10.38
N SER A 513 -13.64 -4.58 10.66
CA SER A 513 -14.05 -3.47 11.52
C SER A 513 -15.28 -2.76 10.97
N GLU A 514 -15.33 -2.53 9.66
CA GLU A 514 -16.47 -1.90 9.00
C GLU A 514 -17.73 -2.76 9.08
N VAL A 515 -17.63 -4.06 8.78
CA VAL A 515 -18.78 -4.98 8.85
C VAL A 515 -19.28 -5.15 10.29
N SER A 516 -18.37 -5.17 11.26
CA SER A 516 -18.68 -5.43 12.67
C SER A 516 -19.18 -4.20 13.44
N TRP A 517 -18.82 -2.99 13.00
CA TRP A 517 -19.15 -1.73 13.67
C TRP A 517 -20.30 -0.99 12.99
N SER A 518 -20.23 -0.82 11.67
CA SER A 518 -21.07 0.14 10.95
C SER A 518 -22.46 -0.43 10.66
N ALA A 519 -23.51 0.36 10.98
CA ALA A 519 -24.90 -0.05 10.74
C ALA A 519 -25.25 -0.12 9.24
N SER A 520 -24.59 0.70 8.42
CA SER A 520 -24.67 0.69 6.97
C SER A 520 -23.28 0.86 6.36
N ARG A 521 -23.09 0.38 5.13
CA ARG A 521 -21.85 0.52 4.38
C ARG A 521 -22.11 1.34 3.12
N ASP A 522 -21.13 2.14 2.71
CA ASP A 522 -21.11 2.86 1.44
C ASP A 522 -20.69 1.91 0.29
N SER A 523 -20.15 2.44 -0.80
CA SER A 523 -19.58 1.60 -1.87
C SER A 523 -18.18 1.14 -1.49
N TYR A 524 -17.73 -0.02 -1.99
CA TYR A 524 -16.38 -0.49 -1.72
C TYR A 524 -15.27 0.51 -2.12
N PRO A 525 -15.37 1.26 -3.25
CA PRO A 525 -14.42 2.34 -3.54
C PRO A 525 -14.39 3.46 -2.49
N ALA A 526 -15.55 3.85 -1.93
CA ALA A 526 -15.61 4.87 -0.88
C ALA A 526 -15.01 4.36 0.44
N PHE A 527 -15.31 3.12 0.82
CA PHE A 527 -14.64 2.44 1.92
C PHE A 527 -13.12 2.38 1.71
N LEU A 528 -12.65 1.97 0.53
CA LEU A 528 -11.23 1.89 0.21
C LEU A 528 -10.55 3.27 0.28
N ALA A 529 -11.23 4.33 -0.18
CA ALA A 529 -10.76 5.70 -0.05
C ALA A 529 -10.62 6.10 1.43
N ARG A 530 -11.60 5.78 2.28
CA ARG A 530 -11.51 6.02 3.73
C ARG A 530 -10.39 5.22 4.40
N VAL A 531 -10.23 3.94 4.07
CA VAL A 531 -9.12 3.11 4.57
C VAL A 531 -7.78 3.73 4.18
N ARG A 532 -7.66 4.18 2.93
CA ARG A 532 -6.52 5.00 2.51
C ARG A 532 -6.41 6.19 3.46
N ASN A 533 -7.35 7.12 3.43
CA ASN A 533 -7.15 8.46 3.95
C ASN A 533 -7.10 8.56 5.48
N ALA A 534 -7.64 7.55 6.18
CA ALA A 534 -7.72 7.54 7.64
C ALA A 534 -6.78 6.50 8.27
N LEU A 535 -6.84 5.24 7.84
CA LEU A 535 -6.11 4.15 8.50
C LEU A 535 -4.68 3.98 7.99
N VAL A 536 -4.40 4.12 6.70
CA VAL A 536 -3.02 4.01 6.18
C VAL A 536 -2.09 5.04 6.83
N PRO A 537 -2.46 6.34 7.01
CA PRO A 537 -1.67 7.28 7.79
C PRO A 537 -1.40 6.80 9.21
N VAL A 538 -2.35 6.14 9.88
CA VAL A 538 -2.14 5.57 11.21
C VAL A 538 -1.16 4.40 11.14
N TYR A 539 -1.30 3.49 10.18
CA TYR A 539 -0.35 2.39 9.99
C TYR A 539 1.06 2.91 9.75
N GLN A 540 1.19 3.90 8.87
CA GLN A 540 2.47 4.51 8.54
C GLN A 540 3.01 5.32 9.71
N TYR A 541 2.18 6.00 10.50
CA TYR A 541 2.66 6.69 11.70
C TYR A 541 3.31 5.73 12.71
N HIS A 542 2.73 4.54 12.88
CA HIS A 542 3.24 3.49 13.76
C HIS A 542 4.25 2.54 13.10
N GLY A 543 4.49 2.64 11.79
CA GLY A 543 5.39 1.73 11.06
C GLY A 543 4.85 0.29 10.93
N LEU A 544 3.54 0.10 10.92
CA LEU A 544 2.91 -1.21 10.73
C LEU A 544 3.06 -1.68 9.28
N ILE A 545 3.32 -2.97 9.11
CA ILE A 545 3.43 -3.62 7.80
C ILE A 545 2.04 -4.00 7.30
N TYR A 546 1.70 -3.62 6.07
CA TYR A 546 0.41 -3.93 5.45
C TYR A 546 0.57 -4.34 4.00
N ALA A 547 -0.33 -5.20 3.52
CA ALA A 547 -0.33 -5.64 2.13
C ALA A 547 -0.83 -4.54 1.17
N PRO A 548 -0.14 -4.29 0.03
CA PRO A 548 -0.50 -3.21 -0.89
C PRO A 548 -1.65 -3.57 -1.85
N TYR A 549 -2.07 -4.84 -1.91
CA TYR A 549 -2.92 -5.35 -2.98
C TYR A 549 -4.27 -4.65 -3.11
N ALA A 550 -4.90 -4.29 -1.99
CA ALA A 550 -6.16 -3.54 -2.00
C ALA A 550 -6.05 -2.18 -2.71
N PHE A 551 -4.85 -1.59 -2.71
CA PHE A 551 -4.57 -0.27 -3.30
C PHE A 551 -3.95 -0.38 -4.70
N SER A 552 -3.72 -1.59 -5.20
CA SER A 552 -3.07 -1.85 -6.48
C SER A 552 -3.94 -1.52 -7.70
N ARG A 553 -5.23 -1.21 -7.56
CA ARG A 553 -6.12 -0.75 -8.65
C ARG A 553 -5.98 0.76 -8.85
N ALA A 554 -6.03 1.20 -10.12
CA ALA A 554 -5.79 2.59 -10.48
C ALA A 554 -7.00 3.38 -10.04
N SER A 555 -6.76 4.52 -9.40
CA SER A 555 -7.83 5.49 -9.16
C SER A 555 -7.91 6.41 -10.37
N PHE A 556 -9.13 6.63 -10.84
CA PHE A 556 -9.45 7.67 -11.83
C PHE A 556 -10.47 8.67 -11.26
N ASP A 557 -10.82 8.52 -9.98
CA ASP A 557 -11.80 9.35 -9.30
C ASP A 557 -11.10 10.55 -8.67
N GLU A 558 -11.34 11.74 -9.24
CA GLU A 558 -10.86 13.02 -8.71
C GLU A 558 -11.33 13.28 -7.27
N ALA A 559 -12.50 12.78 -6.88
CA ALA A 559 -13.01 12.94 -5.52
C ALA A 559 -12.27 12.05 -4.51
N ALA A 560 -11.58 11.01 -4.99
CA ALA A 560 -10.78 10.11 -4.16
C ALA A 560 -9.30 10.54 -4.05
N ILE A 561 -8.90 11.65 -4.70
CA ILE A 561 -7.55 12.21 -4.58
C ILE A 561 -7.37 12.73 -3.16
N ARG A 562 -6.32 12.26 -2.47
CA ARG A 562 -5.95 12.80 -1.17
C ARG A 562 -5.53 14.26 -1.32
N PRO A 563 -5.77 15.10 -0.31
CA PRO A 563 -4.99 16.31 -0.16
C PRO A 563 -3.50 15.93 -0.17
N TYR A 564 -2.76 16.49 -1.12
CA TYR A 564 -1.32 16.34 -1.27
C TYR A 564 -0.67 17.73 -1.26
N CYS A 565 0.61 17.76 -0.94
CA CYS A 565 1.40 18.98 -1.02
C CYS A 565 2.47 18.87 -2.09
N LEU A 566 2.59 19.94 -2.87
CA LEU A 566 3.68 20.09 -3.80
C LEU A 566 4.84 20.83 -3.12
N PRO A 567 6.09 20.33 -3.19
CA PRO A 567 7.25 21.09 -2.77
C PRO A 567 7.32 22.40 -3.56
N ASP A 568 7.59 23.53 -2.89
CA ASP A 568 7.66 24.82 -3.58
C ASP A 568 8.98 24.95 -4.35
N PRO A 569 8.97 25.03 -5.70
CA PRO A 569 10.19 25.17 -6.49
C PRO A 569 10.94 26.48 -6.21
N LEU A 570 10.31 27.43 -5.51
CA LEU A 570 10.88 28.71 -5.10
C LEU A 570 11.30 28.74 -3.62
N VAL A 571 11.43 27.59 -2.96
CA VAL A 571 11.93 27.48 -1.59
C VAL A 571 13.03 26.41 -1.54
N THR A 572 14.19 26.75 -0.99
CA THR A 572 15.31 25.80 -0.76
C THR A 572 15.00 24.82 0.37
N ALA A 573 15.74 23.71 0.42
CA ALA A 573 15.56 22.70 1.47
C ALA A 573 15.72 23.25 2.91
N ASP A 574 16.47 24.34 3.09
CA ASP A 574 16.62 25.05 4.37
C ASP A 574 15.58 26.18 4.60
N GLY A 575 14.54 26.26 3.76
CA GLY A 575 13.41 27.16 3.92
C GLY A 575 13.61 28.59 3.36
N LYS A 576 14.68 28.86 2.61
CA LYS A 576 14.93 30.19 2.04
C LYS A 576 14.16 30.39 0.74
N LYS A 577 13.52 31.57 0.60
CA LYS A 577 12.81 31.96 -0.62
C LYS A 577 13.79 32.28 -1.77
N VAL A 578 13.47 31.77 -2.95
CA VAL A 578 14.18 32.01 -4.22
C VAL A 578 13.47 33.11 -4.99
N GLY A 579 13.97 34.34 -4.86
CA GLY A 579 13.32 35.54 -5.45
C GLY A 579 13.93 36.05 -6.76
N SER A 580 14.92 35.37 -7.35
CA SER A 580 15.56 35.83 -8.60
C SER A 580 16.15 34.68 -9.41
N ALA A 581 16.29 34.87 -10.73
CA ALA A 581 16.94 33.90 -11.62
C ALA A 581 18.33 33.49 -11.12
N ARG A 582 19.13 34.44 -10.61
CA ARG A 582 20.47 34.14 -10.08
C ARG A 582 20.44 33.22 -8.85
N ALA A 583 19.44 33.38 -7.98
CA ALA A 583 19.28 32.54 -6.79
C ALA A 583 18.80 31.12 -7.16
N TRP A 584 18.00 31.00 -8.21
CA TRP A 584 17.60 29.73 -8.78
C TRP A 584 18.79 28.98 -9.38
N GLU A 585 19.52 29.61 -10.31
CA GLU A 585 20.64 28.98 -11.05
C GLU A 585 21.79 28.55 -10.13
N ASN A 586 22.11 29.36 -9.11
CA ASN A 586 23.25 29.10 -8.22
C ASN A 586 22.86 28.32 -6.94
N GLY A 587 21.62 27.88 -6.81
CA GLY A 587 21.10 27.28 -5.58
C GLY A 587 20.05 26.22 -5.87
N ARG A 588 18.78 26.60 -5.82
CA ARG A 588 17.64 25.66 -5.82
C ARG A 588 17.61 24.72 -7.03
N ARG A 589 18.03 25.16 -8.22
CA ARG A 589 18.10 24.31 -9.41
C ARG A 589 19.02 23.10 -9.19
N GLY A 590 20.15 23.30 -8.53
CA GLY A 590 21.11 22.23 -8.19
C GLY A 590 20.52 21.23 -7.19
N GLU A 591 19.89 21.72 -6.13
CA GLU A 591 19.22 20.87 -5.12
C GLU A 591 18.18 19.93 -5.75
N ILE A 592 17.32 20.47 -6.61
CA ILE A 592 16.30 19.68 -7.32
C ILE A 592 16.95 18.68 -8.27
N MET A 593 17.99 19.09 -9.01
CA MET A 593 18.73 18.18 -9.90
C MET A 593 19.33 17.01 -9.13
N ASP A 594 19.93 17.25 -7.98
CA ASP A 594 20.52 16.22 -7.12
C ASP A 594 19.45 15.24 -6.60
N GLN A 595 18.26 15.73 -6.27
CA GLN A 595 17.13 14.88 -5.88
C GLN A 595 16.71 13.92 -7.01
N PHE A 596 16.45 14.43 -8.21
CA PHE A 596 16.05 13.58 -9.34
C PHE A 596 17.17 12.65 -9.81
N SER A 597 18.41 13.13 -9.81
CA SER A 597 19.59 12.33 -10.19
C SER A 597 19.96 11.30 -9.12
N GLY A 598 19.71 11.55 -7.85
CA GLY A 598 20.07 10.62 -6.77
C GLY A 598 18.97 9.60 -6.48
N GLN A 599 17.70 9.95 -6.72
CA GLN A 599 16.58 9.22 -6.15
C GLN A 599 15.50 8.79 -7.14
N MET A 600 15.49 9.25 -8.40
CA MET A 600 14.49 8.84 -9.40
C MET A 600 15.12 8.35 -10.71
N TYR A 601 15.75 9.22 -11.49
CA TYR A 601 16.23 8.85 -12.83
C TYR A 601 17.68 8.34 -12.83
N GLY A 602 18.42 8.64 -11.77
CA GLY A 602 19.83 8.33 -11.67
C GLY A 602 20.73 9.24 -12.51
N THR A 603 22.04 9.17 -12.28
CA THR A 603 23.02 9.91 -13.10
C THR A 603 23.03 9.45 -14.55
N LEU A 604 23.18 10.38 -15.50
CA LEU A 604 23.43 10.01 -16.89
C LEU A 604 24.75 9.23 -17.04
N PRO A 605 24.85 8.31 -18.01
CA PRO A 605 26.12 7.71 -18.41
C PRO A 605 27.18 8.76 -18.74
N GLY A 606 28.46 8.43 -18.59
CA GLY A 606 29.58 9.35 -18.81
C GLY A 606 29.61 9.95 -20.23
N SER A 607 30.32 11.07 -20.39
CA SER A 607 30.54 11.71 -21.70
C SER A 607 31.86 11.29 -22.35
N ASP A 608 32.71 10.58 -21.62
CA ASP A 608 34.01 10.07 -22.05
C ASP A 608 33.85 8.80 -22.89
N VAL A 609 33.28 8.98 -24.08
CA VAL A 609 33.12 7.95 -25.12
C VAL A 609 33.60 8.48 -26.45
N GLU A 610 34.33 7.66 -27.21
CA GLU A 610 34.68 8.00 -28.59
C GLU A 610 33.44 7.80 -29.47
N MET A 611 33.08 8.80 -30.27
CA MET A 611 31.95 8.71 -31.19
C MET A 611 32.42 8.92 -32.63
N SER A 612 32.04 7.99 -33.52
CA SER A 612 32.23 8.11 -34.96
C SER A 612 30.89 7.89 -35.68
N SER A 613 30.78 8.37 -36.93
CA SER A 613 29.55 8.27 -37.71
C SER A 613 29.82 7.86 -39.15
N VAL A 614 28.98 6.98 -39.71
CA VAL A 614 29.03 6.56 -41.12
C VAL A 614 27.67 6.78 -41.76
N CYS A 615 27.64 7.50 -42.89
CA CYS A 615 26.44 7.63 -43.71
C CYS A 615 26.23 6.32 -44.48
N LEU A 616 25.18 5.57 -44.16
CA LEU A 616 24.85 4.31 -44.82
C LEU A 616 24.04 4.54 -46.10
N GLU A 617 23.19 5.57 -46.11
CA GLU A 617 22.33 5.91 -47.23
C GLU A 617 22.01 7.41 -47.23
N GLU A 618 21.89 7.99 -48.42
CA GLU A 618 21.38 9.34 -48.65
C GLU A 618 20.59 9.40 -49.96
N SER A 619 19.41 10.03 -49.92
CA SER A 619 18.58 10.30 -51.09
C SER A 619 18.05 11.72 -51.02
N GLY A 620 18.22 12.49 -52.09
CA GLY A 620 17.69 13.85 -52.23
C GLY A 620 16.22 13.91 -52.66
N ASP A 621 15.56 12.78 -52.90
CA ASP A 621 14.22 12.68 -53.48
C ASP A 621 13.15 12.17 -52.49
N ALA A 622 13.42 12.23 -51.19
CA ALA A 622 12.43 11.79 -50.20
C ALA A 622 11.21 12.73 -50.19
N LEU A 623 10.02 12.15 -49.94
CA LEU A 623 8.74 12.87 -49.95
C LEU A 623 8.47 13.62 -51.27
N GLY A 624 8.79 12.98 -52.41
CA GLY A 624 8.58 13.56 -53.74
C GLY A 624 9.47 14.78 -54.01
N GLY A 625 10.72 14.73 -53.55
CA GLY A 625 11.69 15.82 -53.72
C GLY A 625 11.61 16.94 -52.68
N LYS A 626 10.69 16.86 -51.71
CA LYS A 626 10.57 17.86 -50.63
C LYS A 626 11.70 17.78 -49.60
N ALA A 627 12.30 16.61 -49.41
CA ALA A 627 13.35 16.42 -48.42
C ALA A 627 14.51 15.55 -48.91
N SER A 628 15.67 15.79 -48.33
CA SER A 628 16.79 14.84 -48.33
C SER A 628 16.65 13.89 -47.13
N ARG A 629 16.58 12.58 -47.38
CA ARG A 629 16.65 11.55 -46.33
C ARG A 629 18.08 11.05 -46.20
N ARG A 630 18.56 10.91 -44.96
CA ARG A 630 19.83 10.30 -44.61
C ARG A 630 19.68 9.27 -43.52
N GLN A 631 20.50 8.23 -43.60
CA GLN A 631 20.53 7.16 -42.60
C GLN A 631 21.96 6.95 -42.14
N VAL A 632 22.21 7.20 -40.87
CA VAL A 632 23.56 7.35 -40.31
C VAL A 632 23.75 6.39 -39.15
N GLU A 633 24.78 5.57 -39.21
CA GLU A 633 25.19 4.75 -38.08
C GLU A 633 26.15 5.55 -37.20
N LEU A 634 25.78 5.75 -35.93
CA LEU A 634 26.68 6.22 -34.89
C LEU A 634 27.33 5.00 -34.24
N THR A 635 28.64 5.07 -34.01
CA THR A 635 29.41 4.07 -33.26
C THR A 635 30.05 4.75 -32.05
N PHE A 636 29.72 4.23 -30.87
CA PHE A 636 30.25 4.62 -29.56
C PHE A 636 31.29 3.60 -29.13
N THR A 637 32.50 4.02 -28.78
CA THR A 637 33.59 3.12 -28.38
C THR A 637 34.25 3.59 -27.09
N ARG A 638 34.46 2.66 -26.17
CA ARG A 638 35.23 2.85 -24.95
C ARG A 638 35.78 1.52 -24.45
N ASP A 639 37.04 1.51 -24.00
CA ASP A 639 37.68 0.36 -23.35
C ASP A 639 37.52 -0.97 -24.15
N GLY A 640 37.57 -0.89 -25.48
CA GLY A 640 37.40 -2.02 -26.39
C GLY A 640 35.95 -2.48 -26.60
N VAL A 641 34.98 -1.87 -25.91
CA VAL A 641 33.55 -2.09 -26.11
C VAL A 641 33.01 -1.09 -27.13
N SER A 642 32.19 -1.59 -28.07
CA SER A 642 31.53 -0.74 -29.06
C SER A 642 30.01 -0.95 -29.07
N ARG A 643 29.27 0.14 -29.27
CA ARG A 643 27.81 0.18 -29.37
C ARG A 643 27.38 1.06 -30.53
N LYS A 644 26.24 0.73 -31.14
CA LYS A 644 25.79 1.37 -32.37
C LYS A 644 24.35 1.85 -32.27
N ALA A 645 24.07 2.99 -32.89
CA ALA A 645 22.73 3.51 -33.06
C ALA A 645 22.49 3.94 -34.51
N LEU A 646 21.31 3.66 -35.04
CA LEU A 646 20.93 4.04 -36.40
C LEU A 646 20.01 5.25 -36.38
N LEU A 647 20.47 6.36 -36.97
CA LEU A 647 19.67 7.57 -37.16
C LEU A 647 18.94 7.53 -38.49
N LEU A 648 17.71 8.06 -38.49
CA LEU A 648 16.96 8.43 -39.67
C LEU A 648 16.71 9.93 -39.63
N ILE A 649 17.15 10.63 -40.68
CA ILE A 649 17.17 12.09 -40.75
C ILE A 649 16.44 12.53 -42.01
N TYR A 650 15.50 13.47 -41.90
CA TYR A 650 14.89 14.18 -43.02
C TYR A 650 15.22 15.66 -42.91
N ILE A 651 15.69 16.25 -44.00
CA ILE A 651 16.09 17.67 -44.09
C ILE A 651 15.33 18.30 -45.25
N PRO A 652 14.62 19.44 -45.08
CA PRO A 652 13.87 20.08 -46.14
C PRO A 652 14.80 20.56 -47.27
N ASN A 653 14.41 20.27 -48.51
CA ASN A 653 15.10 20.75 -49.70
C ASN A 653 14.66 22.20 -50.02
N GLY A 654 15.51 22.93 -50.74
CA GLY A 654 15.17 24.28 -51.22
C GLY A 654 15.14 25.38 -50.16
N VAL A 655 15.60 25.09 -48.94
CA VAL A 655 15.78 26.07 -47.86
C VAL A 655 17.24 26.55 -47.84
N GLU A 656 17.46 27.86 -47.71
CA GLU A 656 18.81 28.43 -47.58
C GLU A 656 19.33 28.35 -46.14
N GLY A 657 20.53 27.78 -45.97
CA GLY A 657 21.22 27.70 -44.69
C GLY A 657 20.76 26.56 -43.77
N PRO A 658 21.38 26.43 -42.58
CA PRO A 658 21.01 25.39 -41.62
C PRO A 658 19.60 25.58 -41.05
N VAL A 659 18.84 24.50 -40.93
CA VAL A 659 17.44 24.53 -40.47
C VAL A 659 17.28 24.11 -38.99
N PRO A 660 16.25 24.59 -38.28
CA PRO A 660 15.92 24.06 -36.96
C PRO A 660 15.44 22.60 -37.04
N CYS A 661 15.44 21.86 -35.93
CA CYS A 661 15.20 20.42 -35.95
C CYS A 661 14.30 19.94 -34.81
N PHE A 662 13.40 19.01 -35.10
CA PHE A 662 12.77 18.15 -34.11
C PHE A 662 13.58 16.85 -33.98
N LEU A 663 14.00 16.53 -32.76
CA LEU A 663 14.71 15.30 -32.41
C LEU A 663 13.84 14.48 -31.46
N GLY A 664 13.42 13.28 -31.88
CA GLY A 664 12.62 12.37 -31.05
C GLY A 664 12.94 10.90 -31.32
N PHE A 665 12.91 10.05 -30.30
CA PHE A 665 13.09 8.60 -30.48
C PHE A 665 11.77 7.88 -30.75
N ASN A 666 11.86 6.69 -31.38
CA ASN A 666 10.72 5.86 -31.73
C ASN A 666 10.76 4.50 -31.02
N PHE A 667 9.57 3.89 -30.85
CA PHE A 667 9.36 2.65 -30.10
C PHE A 667 9.64 1.36 -30.88
N GLN A 668 9.44 1.40 -32.19
CA GLN A 668 9.29 0.18 -33.00
C GLN A 668 10.28 0.14 -34.16
N GLY A 669 11.34 0.94 -34.14
CA GLY A 669 12.35 0.99 -35.19
C GLY A 669 12.06 2.04 -36.26
N ASN A 670 13.11 2.56 -36.86
CA ASN A 670 13.06 3.65 -37.84
C ASN A 670 12.16 3.31 -39.03
N GLN A 671 12.13 2.06 -39.48
CA GLN A 671 11.28 1.66 -40.60
C GLN A 671 9.78 1.86 -40.33
N THR A 672 9.36 1.98 -39.08
CA THR A 672 7.94 2.12 -38.72
C THR A 672 7.42 3.54 -38.84
N VAL A 673 8.30 4.55 -38.82
CA VAL A 673 7.91 5.97 -38.78
C VAL A 673 7.54 6.53 -40.15
N SER A 674 7.85 5.80 -41.23
CA SER A 674 7.61 6.20 -42.62
C SER A 674 7.15 5.00 -43.44
N THR A 675 6.34 5.24 -44.46
CA THR A 675 5.95 4.21 -45.45
C THR A 675 7.02 3.99 -46.52
N ASP A 676 8.12 4.72 -46.46
CA ASP A 676 9.22 4.64 -47.42
C ASP A 676 10.01 3.32 -47.26
N PRO A 677 10.00 2.43 -48.25
CA PRO A 677 10.62 1.11 -48.14
C PRO A 677 12.15 1.15 -48.11
N ALA A 678 12.78 2.29 -48.44
CA ALA A 678 14.23 2.43 -48.41
C ALA A 678 14.77 2.83 -47.03
N VAL A 679 13.90 3.02 -46.02
CA VAL A 679 14.34 3.12 -44.62
C VAL A 679 14.91 1.79 -44.15
N ILE A 680 16.19 1.80 -43.76
CA ILE A 680 16.92 0.70 -43.15
C ILE A 680 16.21 0.30 -41.86
N ARG A 681 15.95 -1.00 -41.75
CA ARG A 681 15.29 -1.57 -40.58
C ARG A 681 16.22 -1.52 -39.37
N SER A 682 15.69 -1.08 -38.23
CA SER A 682 16.44 -1.08 -36.98
C SER A 682 16.74 -2.51 -36.52
N GLN A 683 17.94 -2.72 -35.98
CA GLN A 683 18.49 -4.01 -35.57
C GLN A 683 17.64 -4.82 -34.55
N TYR A 684 16.75 -4.16 -33.81
CA TYR A 684 15.91 -4.77 -32.76
C TYR A 684 14.41 -4.65 -33.02
N SER A 685 14.01 -4.51 -34.29
CA SER A 685 12.60 -4.38 -34.64
C SER A 685 12.16 -5.35 -35.73
N GLU A 686 11.12 -6.10 -35.40
CA GLU A 686 10.42 -6.98 -36.33
C GLU A 686 9.16 -6.33 -36.95
N TRP A 687 8.82 -5.11 -36.51
CA TRP A 687 7.61 -4.41 -36.96
C TRP A 687 7.68 -3.99 -38.44
N PRO A 688 6.55 -4.02 -39.17
CA PRO A 688 6.51 -3.73 -40.60
C PRO A 688 6.78 -2.25 -40.91
N VAL A 689 7.18 -1.96 -42.15
CA VAL A 689 7.38 -0.59 -42.63
C VAL A 689 6.09 0.22 -42.48
N GLY A 690 6.19 1.46 -42.01
CA GLY A 690 5.06 2.37 -41.87
C GLY A 690 4.08 2.07 -40.72
N ASN A 691 4.34 1.06 -39.87
CA ASN A 691 3.44 0.63 -38.80
C ASN A 691 2.99 1.74 -37.83
N LYS A 692 3.80 2.79 -37.68
CA LYS A 692 3.58 3.94 -36.81
C LYS A 692 3.76 5.27 -37.55
N SER A 693 3.61 5.27 -38.88
CA SER A 693 3.76 6.48 -39.70
C SER A 693 2.79 7.59 -39.32
N SER A 694 1.58 7.26 -38.86
CA SER A 694 0.60 8.25 -38.38
C SER A 694 1.07 9.07 -37.17
N ARG A 695 2.05 8.57 -36.39
CA ARG A 695 2.64 9.30 -35.25
C ARG A 695 3.67 10.34 -35.66
N TRP A 696 4.15 10.26 -36.89
CA TRP A 696 5.26 11.06 -37.40
C TRP A 696 4.79 11.79 -38.65
N ASP A 697 4.25 13.00 -38.48
CA ASP A 697 3.82 13.84 -39.59
C ASP A 697 5.04 14.49 -40.29
N ILE A 698 5.90 13.64 -40.88
CA ILE A 698 7.19 14.04 -41.46
C ILE A 698 6.97 15.12 -42.52
N GLU A 699 5.95 14.96 -43.37
CA GLU A 699 5.66 15.91 -44.43
C GLU A 699 5.32 17.30 -43.87
N ARG A 700 4.49 17.39 -42.82
CA ARG A 700 4.21 18.68 -42.16
C ARG A 700 5.45 19.30 -41.54
N VAL A 701 6.29 18.52 -40.89
CA VAL A 701 7.54 19.00 -40.26
C VAL A 701 8.46 19.61 -41.33
N ILE A 702 8.62 18.91 -42.46
CA ILE A 702 9.42 19.35 -43.61
C ILE A 702 8.82 20.58 -44.28
N ASP A 703 7.51 20.58 -44.55
CA ASP A 703 6.81 21.73 -45.16
C ASP A 703 6.88 22.97 -44.25
N SER A 704 7.03 22.77 -42.95
CA SER A 704 7.24 23.84 -41.98
C SER A 704 8.71 24.27 -41.87
N GLY A 705 9.62 23.73 -42.67
CA GLY A 705 11.03 24.15 -42.69
C GLY A 705 11.88 23.63 -41.53
N TYR A 706 11.46 22.56 -40.86
CA TYR A 706 12.26 21.88 -39.84
C TYR A 706 12.85 20.58 -40.39
N ALA A 707 14.04 20.23 -39.94
CA ALA A 707 14.52 18.86 -40.03
C ALA A 707 13.83 17.96 -38.98
N LEU A 708 13.78 16.65 -39.27
CA LEU A 708 13.33 15.62 -38.35
C LEU A 708 14.44 14.58 -38.18
N VAL A 709 14.88 14.36 -36.94
CA VAL A 709 15.85 13.31 -36.59
C VAL A 709 15.20 12.32 -35.64
N THR A 710 15.30 11.03 -35.96
CA THR A 710 14.84 9.95 -35.07
C THR A 710 15.83 8.79 -35.00
N ALA A 711 15.73 8.03 -33.91
CA ALA A 711 16.45 6.79 -33.69
C ALA A 711 15.57 5.83 -32.87
N HIS A 712 15.85 4.53 -32.98
CA HIS A 712 15.18 3.53 -32.18
C HIS A 712 15.77 3.49 -30.77
N TYR A 713 14.95 3.71 -29.74
CA TYR A 713 15.44 3.82 -28.36
C TYR A 713 16.17 2.56 -27.82
N TYR A 714 15.90 1.38 -28.40
CA TYR A 714 16.63 0.14 -28.07
C TYR A 714 18.11 0.16 -28.46
N ASP A 715 18.51 1.04 -29.38
CA ASP A 715 19.92 1.21 -29.71
C ASP A 715 20.73 1.76 -28.51
N PHE A 716 20.05 2.37 -27.53
CA PHE A 716 20.67 2.90 -26.32
C PHE A 716 20.40 2.02 -25.08
N PHE A 717 19.16 1.56 -24.91
CA PHE A 717 18.79 0.64 -23.83
C PHE A 717 17.53 -0.14 -24.19
N TYR A 718 17.56 -1.46 -23.98
CA TYR A 718 16.44 -2.35 -24.30
C TYR A 718 15.37 -2.34 -23.20
N ASP A 719 14.10 -2.15 -23.56
CA ASP A 719 13.02 -1.91 -22.60
C ASP A 719 12.33 -3.19 -22.11
N LYS A 720 13.09 -4.07 -21.44
CA LYS A 720 12.56 -5.22 -20.68
C LYS A 720 13.44 -5.55 -19.48
N GLU A 721 12.84 -6.09 -18.43
CA GLU A 721 13.53 -6.65 -17.27
C GLU A 721 14.16 -8.02 -17.64
N ASP A 722 15.42 -8.23 -17.29
CA ASP A 722 16.21 -9.37 -17.76
C ASP A 722 15.85 -10.68 -17.04
N GLY A 723 15.58 -11.73 -17.82
CA GLY A 723 15.41 -13.10 -17.32
C GLY A 723 15.57 -14.20 -18.38
N ASP A 724 15.36 -13.90 -19.68
CA ASP A 724 15.13 -14.97 -20.65
C ASP A 724 15.83 -14.81 -22.02
N PHE A 725 16.95 -14.07 -22.12
CA PHE A 725 17.56 -13.82 -23.45
C PHE A 725 19.09 -13.70 -23.47
N GLU A 726 19.81 -14.53 -22.72
CA GLU A 726 21.25 -14.71 -22.91
C GLU A 726 21.54 -15.35 -24.29
N GLY A 727 21.78 -14.52 -25.32
CA GLY A 727 22.44 -15.03 -26.53
C GLY A 727 22.29 -14.28 -27.84
N LYS A 728 21.45 -13.24 -27.97
CA LYS A 728 21.13 -12.69 -29.32
C LYS A 728 21.53 -11.23 -29.62
N TYR A 729 21.66 -10.30 -28.66
CA TYR A 729 21.88 -8.88 -28.95
C TYR A 729 22.78 -8.14 -27.93
N PRO A 730 23.59 -7.13 -28.33
CA PRO A 730 24.38 -6.33 -27.39
C PRO A 730 23.46 -5.43 -26.57
N LYS A 731 23.41 -5.74 -25.29
CA LYS A 731 22.55 -5.17 -24.27
C LYS A 731 23.09 -3.76 -23.88
N SER A 732 22.26 -2.72 -24.02
CA SER A 732 22.44 -1.30 -23.64
C SER A 732 23.80 -0.61 -23.91
N ILE A 733 23.89 0.69 -23.62
CA ILE A 733 25.14 1.47 -23.67
C ILE A 733 26.04 1.27 -22.45
N TYR A 734 25.51 0.76 -21.32
CA TYR A 734 26.23 0.67 -20.06
C TYR A 734 27.48 -0.23 -20.06
N PRO A 735 27.61 -1.25 -20.93
CA PRO A 735 28.86 -1.98 -21.10
C PRO A 735 30.05 -1.13 -21.55
N LEU A 736 29.83 0.06 -22.13
CA LEU A 736 30.90 1.02 -22.37
C LEU A 736 31.62 1.42 -21.07
N TRP A 737 30.94 1.34 -19.92
CA TRP A 737 31.49 1.60 -18.58
C TRP A 737 31.68 0.32 -17.75
N GLY A 738 31.83 -0.85 -18.40
CA GLY A 738 32.10 -2.12 -17.72
C GLY A 738 30.91 -2.72 -16.96
N LYS A 739 29.70 -2.18 -17.13
CA LYS A 739 28.49 -2.71 -16.49
C LYS A 739 27.76 -3.66 -17.42
N SER A 740 27.24 -4.77 -16.90
CA SER A 740 26.27 -5.55 -17.66
C SER A 740 24.91 -4.82 -17.68
N SER A 741 24.11 -5.06 -18.71
CA SER A 741 22.79 -4.42 -18.82
C SER A 741 21.75 -4.94 -17.85
N SER A 742 21.98 -6.15 -17.35
CA SER A 742 21.30 -6.77 -16.21
C SER A 742 22.06 -6.56 -14.89
N GLY A 743 23.10 -5.73 -14.89
CA GLY A 743 24.10 -5.66 -13.82
C GLY A 743 23.59 -5.06 -12.52
N ASP A 744 24.43 -5.18 -11.48
CA ASP A 744 24.19 -4.58 -10.18
C ASP A 744 24.46 -3.07 -10.24
N PHE A 745 23.44 -2.33 -10.68
CA PHE A 745 23.43 -0.87 -10.62
C PHE A 745 23.42 -0.45 -9.14
N GLY A 746 24.39 0.36 -8.76
CA GLY A 746 24.49 0.93 -7.42
C GLY A 746 23.35 1.93 -7.11
N PRO A 747 23.25 2.35 -5.84
CA PRO A 747 22.41 3.48 -5.42
C PRO A 747 22.61 4.71 -6.32
N GLY A 748 21.53 5.39 -6.70
CA GLY A 748 21.56 6.58 -7.56
C GLY A 748 22.05 6.40 -9.01
N GLU A 749 22.39 5.20 -9.47
CA GLU A 749 22.87 5.01 -10.84
C GLU A 749 21.72 4.93 -11.85
N GLY A 750 21.84 5.69 -12.95
CA GLY A 750 20.83 5.72 -14.01
C GLY A 750 20.70 4.40 -14.74
N ARG A 751 19.48 4.11 -15.22
CA ARG A 751 19.14 2.92 -16.03
C ARG A 751 18.54 3.32 -17.37
N ALA A 752 17.37 2.80 -17.76
CA ALA A 752 16.85 2.96 -19.12
C ALA A 752 16.54 4.42 -19.50
N ILE A 753 15.81 5.16 -18.65
CA ILE A 753 15.46 6.57 -18.93
C ILE A 753 16.72 7.42 -19.10
N SER A 754 17.70 7.24 -18.20
CA SER A 754 18.99 7.93 -18.27
C SER A 754 19.82 7.54 -19.50
N ALA A 755 19.78 6.29 -19.94
CA ALA A 755 20.44 5.87 -21.17
C ALA A 755 19.79 6.47 -22.43
N TRP A 756 18.45 6.56 -22.47
CA TRP A 756 17.74 7.22 -23.57
C TRP A 756 17.98 8.73 -23.57
N ALA A 757 17.97 9.38 -22.40
CA ALA A 757 18.29 10.79 -22.25
C ALA A 757 19.73 11.12 -22.69
N TRP A 758 20.68 10.26 -22.33
CA TRP A 758 22.05 10.32 -22.82
C TRP A 758 22.12 10.16 -24.34
N GLY A 759 21.33 9.23 -24.90
CA GLY A 759 21.23 9.02 -26.35
C GLY A 759 20.85 10.29 -27.09
N TYR A 760 19.85 11.04 -26.61
CA TYR A 760 19.48 12.34 -27.19
C TYR A 760 20.68 13.30 -27.25
N SER A 761 21.44 13.38 -26.15
CA SER A 761 22.61 14.27 -26.04
C SER A 761 23.71 13.88 -27.03
N ARG A 762 23.90 12.58 -27.29
CA ARG A 762 24.86 12.07 -28.29
C ARG A 762 24.43 12.34 -29.72
N VAL A 763 23.13 12.26 -30.01
CA VAL A 763 22.61 12.65 -31.33
C VAL A 763 22.81 14.15 -31.56
N LEU A 764 22.65 14.98 -30.52
CA LEU A 764 22.96 16.41 -30.60
C LEU A 764 24.46 16.68 -30.86
N ASP A 765 25.36 15.88 -30.26
CA ASP A 765 26.79 15.94 -30.57
C ASP A 765 27.06 15.67 -32.06
N TYR A 766 26.39 14.66 -32.63
CA TYR A 766 26.49 14.35 -34.06
C TYR A 766 25.98 15.51 -34.93
N ILE A 767 24.83 16.09 -34.60
CA ILE A 767 24.26 17.22 -35.35
C ILE A 767 25.25 18.39 -35.36
N GLY A 768 25.80 18.75 -34.19
CA GLY A 768 26.73 19.87 -34.06
C GLY A 768 28.09 19.65 -34.72
N ALA A 769 28.58 18.41 -34.78
CA ALA A 769 29.91 18.09 -35.32
C ALA A 769 29.90 17.72 -36.81
N SER A 770 28.83 17.06 -37.29
CA SER A 770 28.86 16.30 -38.55
C SER A 770 27.68 16.54 -39.49
N GLU A 771 26.61 17.24 -39.07
CA GLU A 771 25.45 17.54 -39.93
C GLU A 771 25.18 19.04 -40.04
N SER A 772 26.04 19.75 -40.77
CA SER A 772 26.00 21.21 -40.92
C SER A 772 24.72 21.81 -41.53
N ARG A 773 23.84 20.99 -42.15
CA ARG A 773 22.54 21.46 -42.66
C ARG A 773 21.49 21.63 -41.56
N ILE A 774 21.75 21.14 -40.36
CA ILE A 774 20.89 21.33 -39.20
C ILE A 774 21.59 22.27 -38.23
N ASP A 775 20.85 23.27 -37.74
CA ASP A 775 21.34 24.19 -36.71
C ASP A 775 21.26 23.53 -35.33
N SER A 776 22.41 23.12 -34.80
CA SER A 776 22.50 22.46 -33.49
C SER A 776 22.08 23.34 -32.31
N SER A 777 22.02 24.67 -32.49
CA SER A 777 21.51 25.61 -31.48
C SER A 777 19.99 25.75 -31.50
N ARG A 778 19.30 25.14 -32.48
CA ARG A 778 17.85 25.21 -32.68
C ARG A 778 17.20 23.83 -32.77
N VAL A 779 17.55 22.96 -31.82
CA VAL A 779 17.01 21.59 -31.71
C VAL A 779 15.95 21.52 -30.61
N ALA A 780 14.73 21.14 -31.00
CA ALA A 780 13.65 20.75 -30.12
C ALA A 780 13.75 19.25 -29.81
N VAL A 781 13.97 18.88 -28.54
CA VAL A 781 13.90 17.48 -28.11
C VAL A 781 12.46 17.13 -27.74
N MET A 782 11.96 16.00 -28.22
CA MET A 782 10.59 15.56 -27.95
C MET A 782 10.49 14.08 -27.64
N GLY A 783 9.46 13.70 -26.89
CA GLY A 783 9.11 12.30 -26.71
C GLY A 783 7.67 12.08 -26.29
N HIS A 784 7.19 10.87 -26.56
CA HIS A 784 5.83 10.40 -26.21
C HIS A 784 5.92 9.28 -25.17
N SER A 785 5.00 9.25 -24.20
CA SER A 785 4.96 8.21 -23.15
C SER A 785 6.30 8.17 -22.37
N ARG A 786 6.89 6.99 -22.17
CA ARG A 786 8.21 6.83 -21.53
C ARG A 786 9.34 7.62 -22.20
N LEU A 787 9.24 7.91 -23.51
CA LEU A 787 10.21 8.75 -24.20
C LEU A 787 9.99 10.23 -23.91
N GLY A 788 8.79 10.64 -23.49
CA GLY A 788 8.53 11.96 -22.92
C GLY A 788 9.26 12.14 -21.59
N LYS A 789 9.25 11.12 -20.73
CA LYS A 789 10.07 11.08 -19.50
C LYS A 789 11.56 11.25 -19.82
N ALA A 790 12.06 10.54 -20.84
CA ALA A 790 13.44 10.66 -21.29
C ALA A 790 13.77 12.03 -21.92
N ALA A 791 12.85 12.63 -22.67
CA ALA A 791 13.03 13.95 -23.27
C ALA A 791 13.08 15.06 -22.20
N LEU A 792 12.21 14.98 -21.18
CA LEU A 792 12.27 15.86 -20.00
C LEU A 792 13.59 15.72 -19.27
N TRP A 793 14.05 14.48 -19.01
CA TRP A 793 15.31 14.24 -18.33
C TRP A 793 16.54 14.68 -19.14
N ALA A 794 16.53 14.47 -20.46
CA ALA A 794 17.54 15.00 -21.38
C ALA A 794 17.54 16.54 -21.35
N GLY A 795 16.36 17.15 -21.41
CA GLY A 795 16.17 18.58 -21.31
C GLY A 795 16.75 19.14 -20.00
N ALA A 796 16.47 18.52 -18.86
CA ALA A 796 16.98 18.95 -17.56
C ALA A 796 18.52 18.92 -17.47
N ASN A 797 19.15 17.90 -18.07
CA ASN A 797 20.60 17.66 -18.00
C ASN A 797 21.41 18.40 -19.07
N ASP A 798 20.87 18.58 -20.28
CA ASP A 798 21.57 19.18 -21.40
C ASP A 798 20.92 20.50 -21.82
N SER A 799 21.59 21.60 -21.50
CA SER A 799 21.13 22.96 -21.78
C SER A 799 21.17 23.34 -23.27
N ARG A 800 21.78 22.52 -24.13
CA ARG A 800 21.91 22.78 -25.56
C ARG A 800 20.61 22.52 -26.34
N PHE A 801 19.70 21.70 -25.80
CA PHE A 801 18.36 21.57 -26.38
C PHE A 801 17.63 22.90 -26.24
N ALA A 802 17.24 23.49 -27.36
CA ALA A 802 16.64 24.82 -27.41
C ALA A 802 15.18 24.83 -26.95
N LEU A 803 14.50 23.70 -27.06
CA LEU A 803 13.09 23.52 -26.72
C LEU A 803 12.85 22.06 -26.28
N VAL A 804 11.99 21.84 -25.28
CA VAL A 804 11.67 20.51 -24.76
C VAL A 804 10.17 20.25 -24.87
N ILE A 805 9.80 19.09 -25.41
CA ILE A 805 8.41 18.66 -25.59
C ILE A 805 8.18 17.31 -24.90
N SER A 806 7.16 17.24 -24.06
CA SER A 806 6.62 15.99 -23.52
C SER A 806 5.21 15.76 -24.01
N ASN A 807 4.87 14.53 -24.39
CA ASN A 807 3.53 14.15 -24.82
C ASN A 807 3.07 12.89 -24.08
N ASP A 808 1.88 12.92 -23.48
CA ASP A 808 1.22 11.80 -22.80
C ASP A 808 2.18 11.02 -21.90
N SER A 809 2.94 11.74 -21.07
CA SER A 809 4.11 11.20 -20.39
C SER A 809 3.81 10.65 -19.01
N GLY A 810 2.68 11.01 -18.39
CA GLY A 810 2.18 10.40 -17.16
C GLY A 810 3.07 10.59 -15.93
N CYS A 811 2.89 9.70 -14.94
CA CYS A 811 3.59 9.74 -13.65
C CYS A 811 5.09 9.46 -13.80
N CYS A 812 5.97 10.18 -13.07
CA CYS A 812 7.40 10.23 -13.38
C CYS A 812 7.72 10.76 -14.78
N GLY A 813 6.77 11.48 -15.39
CA GLY A 813 6.92 12.27 -16.61
C GLY A 813 6.48 13.70 -16.33
N ALA A 814 5.44 14.17 -17.01
CA ALA A 814 4.89 15.50 -16.75
C ALA A 814 3.80 15.50 -15.67
N ALA A 815 3.16 14.37 -15.33
CA ALA A 815 2.06 14.37 -14.36
C ALA A 815 2.58 14.42 -12.92
N LEU A 816 1.91 15.19 -12.06
CA LEU A 816 2.20 15.21 -10.62
C LEU A 816 2.03 13.80 -10.02
N SER A 817 3.12 13.21 -9.55
CA SER A 817 3.13 11.86 -8.97
C SER A 817 2.28 11.78 -7.70
N LYS A 818 2.25 12.85 -6.90
CA LYS A 818 1.46 12.91 -5.66
C LYS A 818 -0.05 12.91 -5.87
N ARG A 819 -0.55 13.15 -7.10
CA ARG A 819 -1.99 13.02 -7.42
C ARG A 819 -2.48 11.58 -7.44
N ARG A 820 -1.60 10.62 -7.77
CA ARG A 820 -1.91 9.18 -7.83
C ARG A 820 -3.14 8.83 -8.68
N ILE A 821 -3.32 9.53 -9.80
CA ILE A 821 -4.37 9.25 -10.78
C ILE A 821 -3.79 8.46 -11.96
N GLY A 822 -4.48 7.41 -12.37
CA GLY A 822 -4.05 6.56 -13.48
C GLY A 822 -2.74 5.82 -13.17
N GLU A 823 -1.65 6.27 -13.78
CA GLU A 823 -0.29 5.80 -13.49
C GLU A 823 0.19 6.33 -12.12
N ASP A 824 0.62 5.43 -11.23
CA ASP A 824 1.13 5.74 -9.90
C ASP A 824 2.44 4.97 -9.63
N PHE A 825 3.05 5.11 -8.45
CA PHE A 825 4.31 4.44 -8.15
C PHE A 825 4.16 2.93 -8.08
N HIS A 826 3.02 2.43 -7.61
CA HIS A 826 2.70 1.00 -7.63
C HIS A 826 2.88 0.39 -9.03
N ARG A 827 2.46 1.14 -10.06
CA ARG A 827 2.47 0.71 -11.46
C ARG A 827 3.79 0.97 -12.14
N ILE A 828 4.31 2.20 -12.05
CA ILE A 828 5.49 2.60 -12.80
C ILE A 828 6.73 1.84 -12.33
N LEU A 829 6.81 1.51 -11.03
CA LEU A 829 7.90 0.71 -10.45
C LEU A 829 7.77 -0.79 -10.74
N ARG A 830 6.81 -1.23 -11.56
CA ARG A 830 6.90 -2.54 -12.24
C ARG A 830 7.95 -2.52 -13.34
N PHE A 831 8.30 -1.35 -13.86
CA PHE A 831 9.39 -1.12 -14.79
C PHE A 831 10.64 -0.63 -14.03
N ARG A 832 11.09 -1.38 -13.01
CA ARG A 832 12.23 -0.97 -12.17
C ARG A 832 13.49 -0.67 -12.97
N HIS A 833 13.65 -1.28 -14.14
CA HIS A 833 14.76 -0.99 -15.06
C HIS A 833 14.73 0.41 -15.68
N TRP A 834 13.67 1.20 -15.49
CA TRP A 834 13.61 2.59 -15.95
C TRP A 834 14.33 3.58 -15.03
N PHE A 835 14.33 3.32 -13.72
CA PHE A 835 14.72 4.25 -12.66
C PHE A 835 15.95 3.77 -11.91
N CYS A 836 16.59 4.65 -11.12
CA CYS A 836 17.67 4.21 -10.22
C CYS A 836 17.09 3.36 -9.07
N LYS A 837 17.94 2.50 -8.48
CA LYS A 837 17.53 1.58 -7.41
C LYS A 837 16.91 2.27 -6.20
N ASP A 838 17.42 3.45 -5.84
CA ASP A 838 16.94 4.22 -4.68
C ASP A 838 15.51 4.73 -4.85
N PHE A 839 14.96 4.72 -6.07
CA PHE A 839 13.58 5.10 -6.28
C PHE A 839 12.60 4.06 -5.71
N ASP A 840 13.03 2.80 -5.57
CA ASP A 840 12.21 1.71 -5.05
C ASP A 840 11.74 1.97 -3.60
N ILE A 841 12.45 2.83 -2.84
CA ILE A 841 12.06 3.20 -1.48
C ILE A 841 10.72 3.93 -1.43
N TYR A 842 10.29 4.56 -2.53
CA TYR A 842 9.02 5.29 -2.59
C TYR A 842 7.85 4.44 -3.08
N LYS A 843 8.06 3.15 -3.35
CA LYS A 843 6.98 2.28 -3.84
C LYS A 843 5.74 2.37 -2.95
N ASP A 844 4.60 2.63 -3.58
CA ASP A 844 3.28 2.79 -2.94
C ASP A 844 3.20 3.99 -1.96
N ASN A 845 4.18 4.90 -1.99
CA ASN A 845 4.37 6.00 -1.04
C ASN A 845 4.79 7.33 -1.70
N GLU A 846 3.98 7.82 -2.64
CA GLU A 846 4.20 9.07 -3.38
C GLU A 846 4.32 10.29 -2.47
N GLU A 847 3.64 10.27 -1.31
CA GLU A 847 3.67 11.38 -0.34
C GLU A 847 5.06 11.57 0.28
N ALA A 848 5.83 10.49 0.45
CA ALA A 848 7.17 10.58 1.04
C ALA A 848 8.24 11.14 0.09
N VAL A 849 7.97 11.27 -1.21
CA VAL A 849 8.94 11.86 -2.13
C VAL A 849 9.14 13.33 -1.80
N PRO A 850 10.39 13.80 -1.58
CA PRO A 850 10.66 15.19 -1.23
C PRO A 850 10.68 16.15 -2.44
N PHE A 851 10.23 15.68 -3.61
CA PHE A 851 10.17 16.37 -4.89
C PHE A 851 8.96 15.86 -5.71
N ASP A 852 8.55 16.57 -6.75
CA ASP A 852 7.52 16.10 -7.70
C ASP A 852 7.77 16.70 -9.11
N GLN A 853 7.04 16.24 -10.13
CA GLN A 853 7.34 16.46 -11.54
C GLN A 853 7.29 17.94 -11.98
N HIS A 854 6.56 18.81 -11.29
CA HIS A 854 6.61 20.26 -11.58
C HIS A 854 8.02 20.82 -11.36
N GLU A 855 8.79 20.25 -10.43
CA GLU A 855 10.18 20.63 -10.21
C GLU A 855 11.10 20.10 -11.32
N LEU A 856 10.86 18.90 -11.86
CA LEU A 856 11.55 18.40 -13.06
C LEU A 856 11.33 19.35 -14.24
N LEU A 857 10.08 19.74 -14.48
CA LEU A 857 9.72 20.68 -15.55
C LEU A 857 10.37 22.05 -15.33
N ALA A 858 10.47 22.50 -14.07
CA ALA A 858 11.13 23.75 -13.72
C ALA A 858 12.64 23.75 -14.03
N LEU A 859 13.33 22.60 -14.01
CA LEU A 859 14.76 22.48 -14.38
C LEU A 859 15.06 22.93 -15.83
N ILE A 860 14.03 23.01 -16.69
CA ILE A 860 14.16 23.43 -18.09
C ILE A 860 14.22 24.96 -18.22
N ALA A 861 13.72 25.71 -17.24
CA ALA A 861 13.77 27.17 -17.24
C ALA A 861 15.20 27.68 -17.45
N PRO A 862 15.41 28.75 -18.26
CA PRO A 862 14.40 29.58 -18.93
C PRO A 862 14.06 29.15 -20.37
N ARG A 863 14.39 27.92 -20.78
CA ARG A 863 14.17 27.47 -22.17
C ARG A 863 12.71 27.10 -22.41
N PRO A 864 12.19 27.26 -23.64
CA PRO A 864 10.86 26.81 -24.00
C PRO A 864 10.54 25.36 -23.59
N LEU A 865 9.41 25.17 -22.93
CA LEU A 865 8.86 23.88 -22.52
C LEU A 865 7.42 23.75 -22.99
N TYR A 866 7.10 22.62 -23.62
CA TYR A 866 5.76 22.29 -24.07
C TYR A 866 5.31 20.92 -23.56
N VAL A 867 4.10 20.83 -23.00
CA VAL A 867 3.51 19.57 -22.53
C VAL A 867 2.20 19.33 -23.27
N ALA A 868 2.00 18.12 -23.78
CA ALA A 868 0.79 17.72 -24.48
C ALA A 868 0.16 16.50 -23.82
N SER A 869 -1.16 16.49 -23.76
CA SER A 869 -1.97 15.39 -23.23
C SER A 869 -3.14 15.08 -24.17
N ALA A 870 -3.85 13.99 -23.91
CA ALA A 870 -5.07 13.59 -24.61
C ALA A 870 -6.21 13.31 -23.63
N GLU A 871 -7.44 13.73 -23.96
CA GLU A 871 -8.60 13.65 -23.05
C GLU A 871 -8.96 12.21 -22.66
N ASP A 872 -8.88 11.26 -23.60
CA ASP A 872 -9.20 9.85 -23.31
C ASP A 872 -8.02 9.12 -22.61
N ASP A 873 -6.85 9.75 -22.52
CA ASP A 873 -5.67 9.19 -21.85
C ASP A 873 -5.64 9.50 -20.35
N ILE A 874 -6.72 9.12 -19.66
CA ILE A 874 -6.84 9.27 -18.21
C ILE A 874 -5.76 8.50 -17.43
N TRP A 875 -5.02 7.59 -18.08
CA TRP A 875 -3.87 6.92 -17.51
C TRP A 875 -2.69 7.86 -17.28
N ALA A 876 -2.47 8.83 -18.18
CA ALA A 876 -1.41 9.82 -18.06
C ALA A 876 -1.76 11.02 -17.17
N ASP A 877 -2.97 11.07 -16.61
CA ASP A 877 -3.50 12.20 -15.81
C ASP A 877 -3.32 13.56 -16.52
N PRO A 878 -4.09 13.87 -17.60
CA PRO A 878 -3.97 15.13 -18.34
C PRO A 878 -4.06 16.36 -17.43
N LYS A 879 -4.93 16.32 -16.41
CA LYS A 879 -5.04 17.38 -15.42
C LYS A 879 -3.77 17.50 -14.57
N GLY A 880 -3.19 16.40 -14.13
CA GLY A 880 -1.90 16.37 -13.44
C GLY A 880 -0.75 16.92 -14.29
N GLU A 881 -0.70 16.59 -15.59
CA GLU A 881 0.29 17.14 -16.52
C GLU A 881 0.14 18.67 -16.68
N TYR A 882 -1.10 19.17 -16.75
CA TYR A 882 -1.37 20.61 -16.76
C TYR A 882 -0.96 21.31 -15.47
N LEU A 883 -1.38 20.79 -14.31
CA LEU A 883 -1.05 21.36 -13.01
C LEU A 883 0.46 21.41 -12.79
N SER A 884 1.17 20.38 -13.23
CA SER A 884 2.62 20.31 -13.15
C SER A 884 3.32 21.42 -13.94
N ILE A 885 2.97 21.64 -15.21
CA ILE A 885 3.55 22.73 -16.00
C ILE A 885 3.09 24.10 -15.50
N ALA A 886 1.87 24.22 -14.97
CA ALA A 886 1.39 25.46 -14.35
C ALA A 886 2.24 25.85 -13.13
N GLU A 887 2.52 24.91 -12.22
CA GLU A 887 3.40 25.15 -11.07
C GLU A 887 4.85 25.39 -11.51
N ALA A 888 5.36 24.65 -12.49
CA ALA A 888 6.70 24.86 -13.05
C ALA A 888 6.87 26.28 -13.63
N SER A 889 5.81 26.83 -14.23
CA SER A 889 5.84 28.17 -14.84
C SER A 889 6.14 29.29 -13.82
N ARG A 890 5.93 29.07 -12.52
CA ARG A 890 6.32 30.01 -11.46
C ARG A 890 7.81 30.32 -11.48
N VAL A 891 8.66 29.34 -11.80
CA VAL A 891 10.12 29.54 -11.93
C VAL A 891 10.45 30.41 -13.15
N TYR A 892 9.68 30.32 -14.24
CA TYR A 892 9.86 31.16 -15.41
C TYR A 892 9.60 32.65 -15.12
N SER A 893 8.77 32.97 -14.12
CA SER A 893 8.54 34.35 -13.67
C SER A 893 9.80 35.02 -13.12
N LEU A 894 10.76 34.25 -12.58
CA LEU A 894 12.05 34.77 -12.12
C LEU A 894 12.89 35.37 -13.25
N TYR A 895 12.58 35.00 -14.50
CA TYR A 895 13.21 35.48 -15.73
C TYR A 895 12.34 36.51 -16.47
N GLY A 896 11.22 36.94 -15.88
CA GLY A 896 10.32 37.94 -16.46
C GLY A 896 9.30 37.38 -17.46
N TYR A 897 9.10 36.05 -17.51
CA TYR A 897 8.07 35.42 -18.34
C TYR A 897 6.74 35.26 -17.59
N GLY A 898 5.63 35.18 -18.33
CA GLY A 898 4.30 34.91 -17.75
C GLY A 898 4.13 33.47 -17.25
N THR A 899 3.14 33.26 -16.38
CA THR A 899 2.80 31.96 -15.78
C THR A 899 1.48 31.43 -16.32
N LEU A 900 1.34 30.10 -16.36
CA LEU A 900 0.05 29.45 -16.63
C LEU A 900 -0.81 29.43 -15.36
N PRO A 901 -2.14 29.61 -15.46
CA PRO A 901 -3.04 29.60 -14.30
C PRO A 901 -3.27 28.18 -13.77
N ALA A 902 -3.04 27.92 -12.48
CA ALA A 902 -3.29 26.59 -11.90
C ALA A 902 -4.78 26.31 -11.60
N ASP A 903 -5.63 27.33 -11.59
CA ASP A 903 -7.05 27.24 -11.21
C ASP A 903 -7.99 26.86 -12.37
N LYS A 904 -7.48 26.83 -13.61
CA LYS A 904 -8.31 26.57 -14.80
C LYS A 904 -7.58 25.69 -15.82
N VAL A 905 -7.90 24.40 -15.82
CA VAL A 905 -7.49 23.47 -16.87
C VAL A 905 -8.02 23.96 -18.23
N PRO A 906 -7.21 23.94 -19.29
CA PRO A 906 -7.64 24.40 -20.61
C PRO A 906 -8.68 23.46 -21.22
N GLU A 907 -9.54 24.03 -22.05
CA GLU A 907 -10.51 23.28 -22.84
C GLU A 907 -9.80 22.38 -23.87
N VAL A 908 -10.41 21.25 -24.18
CA VAL A 908 -9.92 20.30 -25.17
C VAL A 908 -9.75 20.99 -26.54
N ASP A 909 -8.66 20.64 -27.22
CA ASP A 909 -8.25 21.23 -28.51
C ASP A 909 -8.05 22.76 -28.46
N THR A 910 -7.74 23.31 -27.28
CA THR A 910 -7.45 24.74 -27.10
C THR A 910 -6.08 24.93 -26.44
N PRO A 911 -4.99 25.05 -27.22
CA PRO A 911 -3.65 25.20 -26.68
C PRO A 911 -3.49 26.52 -25.92
N VAL A 912 -2.82 26.48 -24.78
CA VAL A 912 -2.51 27.64 -23.94
C VAL A 912 -1.00 27.86 -23.87
N VAL A 913 -0.60 29.13 -23.91
CA VAL A 913 0.81 29.52 -23.81
C VAL A 913 0.93 30.74 -22.90
N ALA A 914 1.83 30.67 -21.94
CA ALA A 914 2.23 31.81 -21.11
C ALA A 914 3.75 31.90 -21.09
N GLY A 915 4.29 33.04 -21.54
CA GLY A 915 5.74 33.20 -21.66
C GLY A 915 6.33 32.10 -22.53
N ARG A 916 7.24 31.30 -21.96
CA ARG A 916 7.95 30.19 -22.61
C ARG A 916 7.42 28.80 -22.23
N THR A 917 6.27 28.72 -21.56
CA THR A 917 5.59 27.47 -21.23
C THR A 917 4.31 27.33 -22.05
N GLY A 918 4.07 26.16 -22.63
CA GLY A 918 2.86 25.86 -23.40
C GLY A 918 2.26 24.50 -23.07
N TYR A 919 0.94 24.40 -23.15
CA TYR A 919 0.22 23.16 -22.91
C TYR A 919 -0.97 23.00 -23.86
N HIS A 920 -1.28 21.76 -24.24
CA HIS A 920 -2.62 21.42 -24.74
C HIS A 920 -3.08 20.04 -24.25
N VAL A 921 -4.39 19.89 -24.15
CA VAL A 921 -5.07 18.59 -24.10
C VAL A 921 -5.88 18.46 -25.39
N ARG A 922 -5.73 17.35 -26.11
CA ARG A 922 -6.42 17.12 -27.39
C ARG A 922 -7.49 16.03 -27.29
N THR A 923 -8.41 16.02 -28.25
CA THR A 923 -9.35 14.90 -28.42
C THR A 923 -8.59 13.60 -28.74
N GLY A 924 -9.07 12.47 -28.22
CA GLY A 924 -8.55 11.12 -28.49
C GLY A 924 -7.73 10.52 -27.35
N GLY A 925 -7.10 9.36 -27.59
CA GLY A 925 -6.33 8.61 -26.58
C GLY A 925 -4.81 8.74 -26.70
N HIS A 926 -4.08 7.85 -26.01
CA HIS A 926 -2.61 7.82 -25.87
C HIS A 926 -1.85 7.67 -27.20
N ASP A 927 -1.52 8.81 -27.83
CA ASP A 927 -0.92 8.84 -29.17
C ASP A 927 -0.21 10.17 -29.48
N VAL A 928 0.47 10.24 -30.63
CA VAL A 928 0.86 11.51 -31.24
C VAL A 928 0.12 11.64 -32.56
N THR A 929 -0.56 12.76 -32.76
CA THR A 929 -1.46 13.01 -33.90
C THR A 929 -0.99 14.19 -34.72
N ALA A 930 -1.59 14.38 -35.90
CA ALA A 930 -1.34 15.57 -36.73
C ALA A 930 -1.70 16.89 -36.01
N TYR A 931 -2.64 16.86 -35.07
CA TYR A 931 -3.00 18.02 -34.25
C TYR A 931 -1.88 18.38 -33.26
N ASP A 932 -1.26 17.38 -32.62
CA ASP A 932 -0.11 17.59 -31.75
C ASP A 932 1.05 18.21 -32.52
N TRP A 933 1.38 17.65 -33.68
CA TRP A 933 2.43 18.19 -34.56
C TRP A 933 2.18 19.64 -34.97
N LYS A 934 0.92 19.99 -35.30
CA LYS A 934 0.55 21.38 -35.56
C LYS A 934 0.88 22.28 -34.36
N CYS A 935 0.48 21.87 -33.15
CA CYS A 935 0.73 22.66 -31.93
C CYS A 935 2.23 22.77 -31.60
N PHE A 936 2.99 21.68 -31.76
CA PHE A 936 4.44 21.66 -31.55
C PHE A 936 5.15 22.62 -32.50
N ILE A 937 4.78 22.62 -33.78
CA ILE A 937 5.34 23.52 -34.79
C ILE A 937 4.96 24.98 -34.51
N ASP A 938 3.68 25.25 -34.23
CA ASP A 938 3.19 26.60 -33.92
C ASP A 938 3.89 27.20 -32.68
N PHE A 939 4.25 26.36 -31.70
CA PHE A 939 5.00 26.79 -30.53
C PHE A 939 6.49 26.94 -30.83
N ALA A 940 7.11 26.00 -31.56
CA ALA A 940 8.51 26.06 -31.96
C ALA A 940 8.81 27.28 -32.84
N ASP A 941 7.90 27.65 -33.74
CA ASP A 941 8.01 28.82 -34.63
C ASP A 941 8.19 30.14 -33.88
N ARG A 942 7.81 30.22 -32.61
CA ARG A 942 7.97 31.42 -31.78
C ARG A 942 9.38 31.60 -31.25
N TYR A 943 10.20 30.54 -31.25
CA TYR A 943 11.48 30.50 -30.54
C TYR A 943 12.65 29.99 -31.36
N LEU A 944 12.39 29.17 -32.39
CA LEU A 944 13.42 28.54 -33.24
C LEU A 944 13.47 29.14 -34.66
N LYS A 945 12.58 30.07 -34.97
CA LYS A 945 12.58 30.89 -36.18
C LYS A 945 12.44 32.36 -35.77
#